data_AF-A0A849BA60-F1
#
_entry.id   AF-A0A849BA60-F1
#
_cell.length_a   1.000
_cell.length_b   1.000
_cell.length_c   1.000
_cell.angle_alpha   90.00
_cell.angle_beta   90.00
_cell.angle_gamma   90.00
#
_symmetry.space_group_name_H-M   'P 1'
#
loop_
_entity.id
_entity.type
_entity.pdbx_description
1 polymer ?
#
loop_
_entity_poly.entity_id
_entity_poly.type
_entity_poly.pdbx_seq_one_letter_code
_entity_poly.pdbx_strand_id
1 'polypeptide(L)'
;MAEAYVDVKLFDGFVLPYESGADQYLGELKPWWDELAASYPGLRLDPGFPVEQIGLLAHMVDAARMLGGEPPDPFAWFEVPCEAAQLEALVGLLYALPFVEWAEPRIQNYPAARVAYGTNEDALASKQLRAAPVGIDACYAWRVPGGAGRGIPLADVEHGWNLQHIDLAIVPITPFSVFGAPTQKDIDHGTSALGIVVAGDNGGGIVGIAPQAHAHVVTSMRQDGQHRLDTAIAVAGDAVRPGGVVLIELGSARPWAGDNEPGLPVELSRKVQTTLQLLGFFGITVIEPAGNTGENLDIHHECNHFNPADPGFRDSLAIMVGGATQDPPVAGVYQPWQRGSTFGTRVDCFAAFAGVRAPYDHAPYPYHEFGGTSAASAVIAGVVCAIQGMQAARDGQCLSPTSIRDLLRNPSLCTPAASDPPGNIGGMPDLRKVAVHMGWPRILPAPAAAAIVGDSALLVGLGADDRLSLRIWSRLFGPGPELPQPDSKPFDLSDCQPALLVSLETAPLLRTVFEVLITGVDGSLRYYYWDTLGNTGDIARERTELGSLAPGYDVAACHPLYELTTVAAIQMSGQLVAVEYDATVMGNHDFSDAVQLDAFSTYRRTPGPVMLSRKPRTVDVVAIDDGGALRWISGIVPDGGTTTFWRESVAAQCDVPMEPGVKPGIVGTLDGVAVVAVGSDGLLYGCGFGLQPLLFETLIPIGPAPAFAAEGHLGLALLHDDTLVTVAVSADGLLHAAFRPLVPGGEWTPLLAIDPYTAVSPAGGATVITQGDTVMVFAVLPDGRVCRSDYTPERGWSPLMAG
;
A
#
# COMPACT_ATOMS: atom_id res chain seq x y z
N MET A 1 -5.17 28.15 -12.76
CA MET A 1 -4.53 27.04 -13.51
C MET A 1 -5.59 25.96 -13.65
N ALA A 2 -5.46 25.06 -14.64
CA ALA A 2 -6.38 23.94 -14.76
C ALA A 2 -6.30 23.06 -13.50
N GLU A 3 -7.44 22.63 -12.96
CA GLU A 3 -7.50 21.77 -11.76
C GLU A 3 -7.55 20.28 -12.13
N ALA A 4 -7.98 19.98 -13.36
CA ALA A 4 -8.04 18.64 -13.92
C ALA A 4 -7.77 18.66 -15.43
N TYR A 5 -7.55 17.48 -16.02
CA TYR A 5 -7.36 17.29 -17.46
C TYR A 5 -8.26 16.17 -17.95
N VAL A 6 -8.76 16.29 -19.17
CA VAL A 6 -9.36 15.20 -19.93
C VAL A 6 -8.38 14.80 -21.02
N ASP A 7 -7.99 13.53 -21.06
CA ASP A 7 -7.20 12.96 -22.15
C ASP A 7 -8.14 12.58 -23.29
N VAL A 8 -7.83 13.05 -24.49
CA VAL A 8 -8.68 12.94 -25.68
C VAL A 8 -7.89 12.29 -26.81
N LYS A 9 -8.35 11.14 -27.29
CA LYS A 9 -7.85 10.52 -28.51
C LYS A 9 -8.72 10.92 -29.69
N LEU A 10 -8.10 11.46 -30.74
CA LEU A 10 -8.77 11.73 -32.01
C LEU A 10 -8.87 10.46 -32.86
N PHE A 11 -9.85 10.38 -33.76
CA PHE A 11 -9.96 9.25 -34.69
C PHE A 11 -8.72 9.10 -35.56
N ASP A 12 -8.27 7.85 -35.73
CA ASP A 12 -7.15 7.51 -36.62
C ASP A 12 -7.32 8.13 -38.02
N GLY A 13 -6.31 8.89 -38.46
CA GLY A 13 -6.30 9.61 -39.74
C GLY A 13 -6.79 11.07 -39.67
N PHE A 14 -7.30 11.53 -38.52
CA PHE A 14 -7.58 12.95 -38.28
C PHE A 14 -6.34 13.63 -37.68
N VAL A 15 -5.71 14.51 -38.46
CA VAL A 15 -4.42 15.13 -38.09
C VAL A 15 -4.62 16.61 -37.81
N LEU A 16 -4.29 17.01 -36.58
CA LEU A 16 -4.15 18.40 -36.18
C LEU A 16 -2.68 18.75 -35.96
N PRO A 17 -2.29 20.04 -36.07
CA PRO A 17 -1.02 20.50 -35.55
C PRO A 17 -0.87 20.11 -34.07
N TYR A 18 0.22 19.43 -33.72
CA TYR A 18 0.50 18.98 -32.36
C TYR A 18 1.10 20.13 -31.52
N GLU A 19 0.32 21.19 -31.35
CA GLU A 19 0.68 22.40 -30.61
C GLU A 19 -0.48 22.88 -29.73
N SER A 20 -0.16 23.69 -28.71
CA SER A 20 -1.17 24.20 -27.78
C SER A 20 -2.22 25.05 -28.51
N GLY A 21 -3.49 24.81 -28.21
CA GLY A 21 -4.62 25.45 -28.92
C GLY A 21 -4.89 24.86 -30.30
N ALA A 22 -4.72 23.54 -30.47
CA ALA A 22 -4.97 22.83 -31.71
C ALA A 22 -6.44 22.93 -32.19
N ASP A 23 -7.36 23.26 -31.29
CA ASP A 23 -8.78 23.45 -31.59
C ASP A 23 -9.07 24.55 -32.62
N GLN A 24 -8.15 25.50 -32.82
CA GLN A 24 -8.29 26.52 -33.87
C GLN A 24 -8.19 25.93 -35.29
N TYR A 25 -7.63 24.73 -35.45
CA TYR A 25 -7.40 24.08 -36.74
C TYR A 25 -8.47 23.04 -37.11
N LEU A 26 -9.57 22.96 -36.35
CA LEU A 26 -10.67 22.00 -36.59
C LEU A 26 -11.44 22.21 -37.90
N GLY A 27 -11.23 23.32 -38.60
CA GLY A 27 -11.82 23.57 -39.92
C GLY A 27 -13.35 23.53 -39.91
N GLU A 28 -13.94 22.68 -40.75
CA GLU A 28 -15.40 22.50 -40.81
C GLU A 28 -16.00 21.97 -39.51
N LEU A 29 -15.20 21.31 -38.65
CA LEU A 29 -15.62 20.74 -37.37
C LEU A 29 -15.58 21.74 -36.21
N LYS A 30 -15.02 22.93 -36.44
CA LYS A 30 -14.94 24.01 -35.44
C LYS A 30 -16.28 24.37 -34.79
N PRO A 31 -17.44 24.39 -35.50
CA PRO A 31 -18.72 24.71 -34.88
C PRO A 31 -19.12 23.79 -33.71
N TRP A 32 -18.78 22.50 -33.76
CA TRP A 32 -19.08 21.55 -32.67
C TRP A 32 -18.24 21.84 -31.41
N TRP A 33 -16.98 22.24 -31.60
CA TRP A 33 -16.12 22.67 -30.50
C TRP A 33 -16.57 24.02 -29.94
N ASP A 34 -16.93 24.98 -30.80
CA ASP A 34 -17.35 26.32 -30.38
C ASP A 34 -18.66 26.28 -29.58
N GLU A 35 -19.57 25.34 -29.88
CA GLU A 35 -20.78 25.08 -29.08
C GLU A 35 -20.42 24.60 -27.67
N LEU A 36 -19.45 23.69 -27.55
CA LEU A 36 -18.96 23.22 -26.26
C LEU A 36 -18.23 24.34 -25.49
N ALA A 37 -17.31 25.04 -26.15
CA ALA A 37 -16.52 26.13 -25.58
C ALA A 37 -17.38 27.32 -25.12
N ALA A 38 -18.58 27.51 -25.69
CA ALA A 38 -19.55 28.50 -25.21
C ALA A 38 -20.04 28.21 -23.78
N SER A 39 -20.06 26.92 -23.38
CA SER A 39 -20.47 26.47 -22.04
C SER A 39 -19.29 26.29 -21.08
N TYR A 40 -18.06 26.17 -21.61
CA TYR A 40 -16.83 25.94 -20.84
C TYR A 40 -15.77 26.98 -21.19
N PRO A 41 -15.77 28.16 -20.53
CA PRO A 41 -14.82 29.24 -20.82
C PRO A 41 -13.37 28.79 -20.60
N GLY A 42 -12.51 28.98 -21.61
CA GLY A 42 -11.09 28.60 -21.53
C GLY A 42 -10.77 27.19 -22.01
N LEU A 43 -11.76 26.47 -22.57
CA LEU A 43 -11.54 25.18 -23.22
C LEU A 43 -10.48 25.29 -24.32
N ARG A 44 -9.49 24.40 -24.27
CA ARG A 44 -8.39 24.35 -25.23
C ARG A 44 -8.05 22.90 -25.54
N LEU A 45 -7.65 22.63 -26.77
CA LEU A 45 -7.11 21.32 -27.14
C LEU A 45 -5.59 21.43 -27.20
N ASP A 46 -4.89 20.79 -26.26
CA ASP A 46 -3.44 20.86 -26.12
C ASP A 46 -2.76 19.52 -26.43
N PRO A 47 -1.46 19.48 -26.76
CA PRO A 47 -0.71 18.25 -26.94
C PRO A 47 -0.83 17.33 -25.71
N GLY A 48 -1.21 16.07 -25.91
CA GLY A 48 -1.32 15.08 -24.82
C GLY A 48 0.02 14.65 -24.22
N PHE A 49 1.13 14.92 -24.91
CA PHE A 49 2.50 14.67 -24.42
C PHE A 49 3.28 15.98 -24.25
N PRO A 50 4.13 16.08 -23.20
CA PRO A 50 5.01 17.24 -23.00
C PRO A 50 5.95 17.46 -24.18
N VAL A 51 6.27 18.72 -24.47
CA VAL A 51 7.09 19.13 -25.62
C VAL A 51 8.44 18.43 -25.67
N GLU A 52 9.05 18.19 -24.51
CA GLU A 52 10.32 17.47 -24.36
C GLU A 52 10.26 16.00 -24.78
N GLN A 53 9.07 15.36 -24.78
CA GLN A 53 8.89 13.95 -25.13
C GLN A 53 8.56 13.73 -26.61
N ILE A 54 8.05 14.76 -27.30
CA ILE A 54 7.61 14.69 -28.71
C ILE A 54 8.71 14.11 -29.61
N GLY A 55 9.95 14.60 -29.49
CA GLY A 55 11.07 14.15 -30.31
C GLY A 55 11.42 12.67 -30.10
N LEU A 56 11.34 12.19 -28.86
CA LEU A 56 11.57 10.78 -28.53
C LEU A 56 10.47 9.88 -29.13
N LEU A 57 9.20 10.25 -28.92
CA LEU A 57 8.05 9.50 -29.41
C LEU A 57 8.04 9.39 -30.93
N ALA A 58 8.38 10.48 -31.63
CA ALA A 58 8.51 10.47 -33.09
C ALA A 58 9.58 9.48 -33.55
N HIS A 59 10.76 9.49 -32.91
CA HIS A 59 11.81 8.53 -33.22
C HIS A 59 11.40 7.08 -32.93
N MET A 60 10.63 6.83 -31.87
CA MET A 60 10.12 5.49 -31.54
C MET A 60 9.14 4.98 -32.59
N VAL A 61 8.21 5.84 -33.03
CA VAL A 61 7.25 5.54 -34.12
C VAL A 61 8.00 5.24 -35.41
N ASP A 62 8.96 6.10 -35.79
CA ASP A 62 9.76 5.91 -36.99
C ASP A 62 10.59 4.62 -36.93
N ALA A 63 11.22 4.34 -35.78
CA ALA A 63 11.98 3.12 -35.58
C ALA A 63 11.10 1.87 -35.71
N ALA A 64 9.90 1.87 -35.13
CA ALA A 64 8.96 0.76 -35.25
C ALA A 64 8.51 0.54 -36.70
N ARG A 65 8.27 1.63 -37.46
CA ARG A 65 7.99 1.56 -38.91
C ARG A 65 9.16 1.02 -39.72
N MET A 66 10.39 1.46 -39.41
CA MET A 66 11.61 0.94 -40.06
C MET A 66 11.85 -0.55 -39.79
N LEU A 67 11.33 -1.07 -38.67
CA LEU A 67 11.36 -2.49 -38.31
C LEU A 67 10.17 -3.29 -38.90
N GLY A 68 9.31 -2.66 -39.69
CA GLY A 68 8.22 -3.31 -40.42
C GLY A 68 6.89 -3.45 -39.64
N GLY A 69 6.76 -2.79 -38.49
CA GLY A 69 5.48 -2.67 -37.78
C GLY A 69 4.74 -1.37 -38.13
N GLU A 70 3.44 -1.29 -37.84
CA GLU A 70 2.72 -0.02 -37.76
C GLU A 70 2.40 0.24 -36.28
N PRO A 71 3.16 1.11 -35.59
CA PRO A 71 2.93 1.42 -34.18
C PRO A 71 1.69 2.33 -34.01
N PRO A 72 1.05 2.37 -32.83
CA PRO A 72 0.05 3.38 -32.50
C PRO A 72 0.61 4.79 -32.70
N ASP A 73 -0.22 5.73 -33.14
CA ASP A 73 0.17 7.13 -33.28
C ASP A 73 -0.01 7.88 -31.94
N PRO A 74 1.07 8.18 -31.20
CA PRO A 74 0.96 8.95 -29.96
C PRO A 74 0.46 10.38 -30.23
N PHE A 75 0.62 10.90 -31.44
CA PHE A 75 0.23 12.27 -31.80
C PHE A 75 -1.27 12.40 -32.13
N ALA A 76 -2.04 11.31 -31.99
CA ALA A 76 -3.50 11.35 -31.96
C ALA A 76 -4.07 11.75 -30.58
N TRP A 77 -3.24 11.80 -29.53
CA TRP A 77 -3.64 12.12 -28.16
C TRP A 77 -3.43 13.60 -27.81
N PHE A 78 -4.49 14.23 -27.34
CA PHE A 78 -4.55 15.61 -26.87
C PHE A 78 -5.05 15.65 -25.43
N GLU A 79 -4.81 16.75 -24.73
CA GLU A 79 -5.35 17.02 -23.40
C GLU A 79 -6.25 18.25 -23.42
N VAL A 80 -7.28 18.24 -22.59
CA VAL A 80 -8.19 19.37 -22.40
C VAL A 80 -8.18 19.78 -20.93
N PRO A 81 -7.60 20.95 -20.59
CA PRO A 81 -7.63 21.46 -19.22
C PRO A 81 -9.05 21.88 -18.81
N CYS A 82 -9.46 21.55 -17.57
CA CYS A 82 -10.75 21.97 -17.03
C CYS A 82 -10.71 22.19 -15.50
N GLU A 83 -11.80 22.74 -14.95
CA GLU A 83 -12.03 22.76 -13.51
C GLU A 83 -12.46 21.36 -13.03
N ALA A 84 -12.11 20.98 -11.80
CA ALA A 84 -12.40 19.64 -11.29
C ALA A 84 -13.91 19.35 -11.23
N ALA A 85 -14.72 20.37 -10.88
CA ALA A 85 -16.18 20.28 -10.82
C ALA A 85 -16.84 20.02 -12.20
N GLN A 86 -16.11 20.27 -13.29
CA GLN A 86 -16.61 20.15 -14.66
C GLN A 86 -16.20 18.82 -15.32
N LEU A 87 -15.29 18.07 -14.70
CA LEU A 87 -14.58 16.94 -15.30
C LEU A 87 -15.52 15.87 -15.86
N GLU A 88 -16.42 15.33 -15.04
CA GLU A 88 -17.32 14.23 -15.45
C GLU A 88 -18.25 14.63 -16.60
N ALA A 89 -18.82 15.84 -16.52
CA ALA A 89 -19.69 16.37 -17.57
C ALA A 89 -18.91 16.62 -18.87
N LEU A 90 -17.69 17.16 -18.76
CA LEU A 90 -16.88 17.51 -19.92
C LEU A 90 -16.37 16.26 -20.66
N VAL A 91 -16.02 15.19 -19.95
CA VAL A 91 -15.63 13.90 -20.54
C VAL A 91 -16.72 13.38 -21.48
N GLY A 92 -17.97 13.31 -20.99
CA GLY A 92 -19.09 12.82 -21.79
C GLY A 92 -19.39 13.68 -23.01
N LEU A 93 -19.19 15.00 -22.90
CA LEU A 93 -19.39 15.94 -24.01
C LEU A 93 -18.26 15.88 -25.05
N LEU A 94 -17.00 15.77 -24.60
CA LEU A 94 -15.85 15.60 -25.48
C LEU A 94 -15.93 14.27 -26.25
N TYR A 95 -16.33 13.19 -25.58
CA TYR A 95 -16.55 11.88 -26.20
C TYR A 95 -17.62 11.91 -27.30
N ALA A 96 -18.60 12.80 -27.20
CA ALA A 96 -19.67 12.93 -28.19
C ALA A 96 -19.28 13.73 -29.44
N LEU A 97 -18.08 14.35 -29.47
CA LEU A 97 -17.62 15.14 -30.61
C LEU A 97 -17.32 14.23 -31.82
N PRO A 98 -17.65 14.66 -33.05
CA PRO A 98 -17.55 13.81 -34.25
C PRO A 98 -16.11 13.45 -34.68
N PHE A 99 -15.10 14.04 -34.03
CA PHE A 99 -13.67 13.83 -34.31
C PHE A 99 -12.91 13.20 -33.14
N VAL A 100 -13.59 12.89 -32.04
CA VAL A 100 -13.02 12.25 -30.86
C VAL A 100 -13.37 10.77 -30.88
N GLU A 101 -12.36 9.91 -30.82
CA GLU A 101 -12.52 8.46 -30.68
C GLU A 101 -12.69 8.06 -29.22
N TRP A 102 -11.96 8.74 -28.32
CA TRP A 102 -11.95 8.44 -26.90
C TRP A 102 -11.74 9.71 -26.09
N ALA A 103 -12.38 9.79 -24.93
CA ALA A 103 -12.13 10.85 -23.95
C ALA A 103 -12.26 10.25 -22.54
N GLU A 104 -11.31 10.54 -21.68
CA GLU A 104 -11.29 10.06 -20.30
C GLU A 104 -10.72 11.11 -19.35
N PRO A 105 -11.17 11.16 -18.09
CA PRO A 105 -10.49 11.98 -17.11
C PRO A 105 -9.06 11.48 -16.94
N ARG A 106 -8.08 12.38 -16.95
CA ARG A 106 -6.69 12.02 -16.71
C ARG A 106 -6.59 11.39 -15.32
N ILE A 107 -6.25 10.11 -15.30
CA ILE A 107 -6.11 9.36 -14.07
C ILE A 107 -4.87 9.90 -13.34
N GLN A 108 -5.05 10.42 -12.14
CA GLN A 108 -3.93 10.73 -11.27
C GLN A 108 -3.23 9.43 -10.92
N ASN A 109 -2.05 9.24 -11.49
CA ASN A 109 -1.17 8.14 -11.16
C ASN A 109 -0.48 8.46 -9.85
N TYR A 110 -1.03 7.98 -8.75
CA TYR A 110 -0.30 7.96 -7.50
C TYR A 110 0.76 6.86 -7.56
N PRO A 111 2.00 7.12 -7.08
CA PRO A 111 2.79 6.05 -6.51
C PRO A 111 1.91 5.40 -5.45
N ALA A 112 1.41 4.21 -5.75
CA ALA A 112 0.70 3.37 -4.82
C ALA A 112 1.81 2.84 -3.91
N ALA A 113 1.94 3.58 -2.83
CA ALA A 113 3.00 3.55 -1.87
C ALA A 113 2.31 3.38 -0.53
N ARG A 114 2.74 2.34 0.21
CA ARG A 114 2.08 1.74 1.38
C ARG A 114 0.60 1.35 1.17
N VAL A 115 0.28 0.08 1.39
CA VAL A 115 -1.11 -0.39 1.50
C VAL A 115 -1.62 -0.06 2.91
N ALA A 116 -2.61 0.82 3.02
CA ALA A 116 -3.23 1.36 4.23
C ALA A 116 -4.42 0.49 4.74
N TYR A 117 -4.17 -0.82 4.82
CA TYR A 117 -5.20 -1.85 5.08
C TYR A 117 -6.02 -1.68 6.37
N GLY A 118 -5.52 -0.96 7.37
CA GLY A 118 -6.19 -0.82 8.67
C GLY A 118 -7.51 -0.07 8.65
N THR A 119 -7.81 0.67 7.58
CA THR A 119 -9.09 1.36 7.39
C THR A 119 -10.08 0.61 6.52
N ASN A 120 -9.69 -0.54 5.99
CA ASN A 120 -10.58 -1.46 5.27
C ASN A 120 -11.10 -2.45 6.31
N GLU A 121 -12.29 -2.18 6.85
CA GLU A 121 -12.82 -2.88 8.04
C GLU A 121 -12.86 -4.42 7.89
N ASP A 122 -13.08 -4.94 6.68
CA ASP A 122 -13.09 -6.37 6.39
C ASP A 122 -11.70 -6.97 6.12
N ALA A 123 -10.65 -6.15 5.96
CA ALA A 123 -9.27 -6.62 5.84
C ALA A 123 -8.79 -7.31 7.13
N LEU A 124 -9.27 -6.88 8.31
CA LEU A 124 -8.97 -7.56 9.58
C LEU A 124 -9.61 -8.96 9.68
N ALA A 125 -10.79 -9.13 9.09
CA ALA A 125 -11.47 -10.42 9.00
C ALA A 125 -10.87 -11.32 7.91
N SER A 126 -10.05 -10.77 7.00
CA SER A 126 -9.45 -11.47 5.86
C SER A 126 -8.30 -12.37 6.30
N LYS A 127 -8.63 -13.57 6.76
CA LYS A 127 -7.67 -14.60 7.22
C LYS A 127 -6.57 -14.86 6.21
N GLN A 128 -6.88 -14.79 4.92
CA GLN A 128 -5.91 -15.01 3.85
C GLN A 128 -4.73 -14.03 3.89
N LEU A 129 -4.91 -12.80 4.37
CA LEU A 129 -3.84 -11.78 4.45
C LEU A 129 -2.89 -12.01 5.63
N ARG A 130 -3.35 -12.72 6.67
CA ARG A 130 -2.65 -12.87 7.95
C ARG A 130 -1.35 -13.65 7.81
N ALA A 131 -0.46 -13.49 8.78
CA ALA A 131 0.77 -14.26 8.86
C ALA A 131 0.50 -15.78 9.00
N ALA A 132 1.48 -16.58 8.60
CA ALA A 132 1.49 -18.01 8.88
C ALA A 132 1.37 -18.26 10.41
N PRO A 133 0.68 -19.33 10.85
CA PRO A 133 0.14 -20.42 10.03
C PRO A 133 -1.30 -20.18 9.53
N VAL A 134 -1.87 -18.98 9.66
CA VAL A 134 -3.28 -18.69 9.34
C VAL A 134 -3.48 -18.23 7.90
N GLY A 135 -2.54 -17.48 7.35
CA GLY A 135 -2.61 -16.98 5.98
C GLY A 135 -1.24 -16.99 5.30
N ILE A 136 -1.08 -16.14 4.29
CA ILE A 136 0.10 -16.10 3.43
C ILE A 136 1.07 -14.93 3.72
N ASP A 137 0.79 -14.12 4.76
CA ASP A 137 1.57 -12.95 5.18
C ASP A 137 1.68 -11.82 4.13
N ALA A 138 0.52 -11.38 3.62
CA ALA A 138 0.44 -10.30 2.61
C ALA A 138 0.95 -8.96 3.15
N CYS A 139 0.64 -8.64 4.41
CA CYS A 139 1.04 -7.39 5.03
C CYS A 139 2.58 -7.25 5.08
N TYR A 140 3.32 -8.35 5.32
CA TYR A 140 4.77 -8.33 5.21
C TYR A 140 5.22 -8.00 3.79
N ALA A 141 4.62 -8.63 2.78
CA ALA A 141 4.98 -8.44 1.37
C ALA A 141 4.75 -7.00 0.91
N TRP A 142 3.71 -6.31 1.39
CA TRP A 142 3.46 -4.90 1.05
C TRP A 142 4.55 -3.93 1.54
N ARG A 143 5.41 -4.37 2.48
CA ARG A 143 6.62 -3.64 2.90
C ARG A 143 7.87 -4.05 2.13
N VAL A 144 7.78 -4.98 1.19
CA VAL A 144 8.86 -5.27 0.25
C VAL A 144 8.55 -4.53 -1.05
N PRO A 145 9.52 -3.81 -1.66
CA PRO A 145 9.29 -3.10 -2.92
C PRO A 145 8.63 -4.00 -3.96
N GLY A 146 7.51 -3.56 -4.55
CA GLY A 146 6.74 -4.33 -5.53
C GLY A 146 5.84 -5.43 -4.98
N GLY A 147 5.87 -5.75 -3.68
CA GLY A 147 5.09 -6.84 -3.10
C GLY A 147 3.57 -6.64 -3.06
N ALA A 148 3.08 -5.42 -3.36
CA ALA A 148 1.67 -5.16 -3.64
C ALA A 148 1.25 -5.50 -5.08
N GLY A 149 2.16 -6.04 -5.91
CA GLY A 149 1.88 -6.48 -7.29
C GLY A 149 1.98 -5.38 -8.36
N ARG A 150 2.49 -4.19 -8.02
CA ARG A 150 2.63 -3.06 -8.93
C ARG A 150 3.32 -3.46 -10.24
N GLY A 151 2.71 -3.11 -11.37
CA GLY A 151 3.25 -3.39 -12.70
C GLY A 151 3.11 -4.85 -13.15
N ILE A 152 2.50 -5.72 -12.34
CA ILE A 152 2.27 -7.12 -12.71
C ILE A 152 0.88 -7.24 -13.35
N PRO A 153 0.79 -7.70 -14.61
CA PRO A 153 -0.48 -7.96 -15.25
C PRO A 153 -1.04 -9.32 -14.81
N LEU A 154 -2.33 -9.33 -14.47
CA LEU A 154 -3.12 -10.48 -14.10
C LEU A 154 -4.28 -10.62 -15.09
N ALA A 155 -4.62 -11.82 -15.53
CA ALA A 155 -5.88 -12.09 -16.22
C ALA A 155 -6.69 -13.12 -15.46
N ASP A 156 -7.90 -12.74 -15.06
CA ASP A 156 -8.89 -13.64 -14.48
C ASP A 156 -9.78 -14.23 -15.59
N VAL A 157 -9.79 -15.56 -15.69
CA VAL A 157 -10.55 -16.32 -16.69
C VAL A 157 -11.77 -16.94 -16.03
N GLU A 158 -12.91 -16.28 -16.18
CA GLU A 158 -14.19 -16.77 -15.63
C GLU A 158 -15.40 -16.54 -16.59
N HIS A 159 -16.58 -16.24 -16.03
CA HIS A 159 -17.87 -16.12 -16.73
C HIS A 159 -18.42 -14.70 -16.63
N GLY A 160 -18.30 -14.03 -15.48
CA GLY A 160 -18.76 -12.65 -15.28
C GLY A 160 -18.20 -12.00 -14.00
N TRP A 161 -18.33 -10.67 -13.90
CA TRP A 161 -17.85 -9.85 -12.79
C TRP A 161 -18.75 -8.62 -12.60
N ASN A 162 -18.88 -8.13 -11.36
CA ASN A 162 -19.35 -6.79 -11.05
C ASN A 162 -18.14 -5.87 -10.89
N LEU A 163 -17.73 -5.21 -11.97
CA LEU A 163 -16.60 -4.27 -11.97
C LEU A 163 -16.94 -2.92 -11.32
N GLN A 164 -18.21 -2.70 -10.98
CA GLN A 164 -18.69 -1.51 -10.26
C GLN A 164 -18.76 -1.75 -8.75
N HIS A 165 -18.35 -2.94 -8.26
CA HIS A 165 -18.18 -3.17 -6.83
C HIS A 165 -17.21 -2.14 -6.24
N ILE A 166 -17.48 -1.63 -5.03
CA ILE A 166 -16.70 -0.52 -4.44
C ILE A 166 -15.19 -0.81 -4.34
N ASP A 167 -14.83 -2.06 -4.06
CA ASP A 167 -13.43 -2.52 -4.00
C ASP A 167 -12.78 -2.76 -5.38
N LEU A 168 -13.55 -2.78 -6.47
CA LEU A 168 -13.05 -3.02 -7.83
C LEU A 168 -13.16 -1.79 -8.73
N ALA A 169 -14.10 -0.88 -8.44
CA ALA A 169 -14.37 0.31 -9.25
C ALA A 169 -13.18 1.28 -9.32
N ILE A 170 -12.28 1.23 -8.32
CA ILE A 170 -11.06 2.05 -8.27
C ILE A 170 -9.82 1.34 -8.84
N VAL A 171 -9.95 0.06 -9.20
CA VAL A 171 -8.86 -0.77 -9.69
C VAL A 171 -8.81 -0.65 -11.22
N PRO A 172 -7.61 -0.52 -11.84
CA PRO A 172 -7.49 -0.49 -13.29
C PRO A 172 -7.75 -1.89 -13.88
N ILE A 173 -9.02 -2.20 -14.13
CA ILE A 173 -9.47 -3.48 -14.70
C ILE A 173 -9.86 -3.29 -16.16
N THR A 174 -9.23 -4.06 -17.05
CA THR A 174 -9.48 -4.02 -18.50
C THR A 174 -10.22 -5.27 -18.98
N PRO A 175 -11.48 -5.15 -19.47
CA PRO A 175 -12.12 -6.22 -20.19
C PRO A 175 -11.35 -6.55 -21.48
N PHE A 176 -10.81 -7.78 -21.57
CA PHE A 176 -9.96 -8.20 -22.70
C PHE A 176 -10.64 -9.27 -23.57
N SER A 177 -11.95 -9.46 -23.39
CA SER A 177 -12.79 -10.22 -24.30
C SER A 177 -14.24 -9.72 -24.25
N VAL A 178 -15.03 -10.09 -25.25
CA VAL A 178 -16.44 -9.73 -25.30
C VAL A 178 -17.25 -10.68 -24.41
N PHE A 179 -17.95 -10.11 -23.44
CA PHE A 179 -18.71 -10.88 -22.45
C PHE A 179 -19.97 -11.52 -23.04
N GLY A 180 -20.26 -12.74 -22.60
CA GLY A 180 -21.54 -13.42 -22.83
C GLY A 180 -22.65 -12.89 -21.92
N ALA A 181 -23.60 -13.76 -21.59
CA ALA A 181 -24.70 -13.44 -20.67
C ALA A 181 -24.53 -14.24 -19.36
N PRO A 182 -23.66 -13.80 -18.44
CA PRO A 182 -23.44 -14.49 -17.18
C PRO A 182 -24.68 -14.47 -16.29
N THR A 183 -24.86 -15.52 -15.49
CA THR A 183 -25.84 -15.53 -14.40
C THR A 183 -25.35 -14.70 -13.22
N GLN A 184 -26.23 -14.38 -12.26
CA GLN A 184 -25.80 -13.70 -11.03
C GLN A 184 -24.73 -14.50 -10.27
N LYS A 185 -24.87 -15.83 -10.21
CA LYS A 185 -23.88 -16.70 -9.56
C LYS A 185 -22.49 -16.58 -10.22
N ASP A 186 -22.46 -16.45 -11.54
CA ASP A 186 -21.21 -16.28 -12.29
C ASP A 186 -20.56 -14.92 -11.99
N ILE A 187 -21.38 -13.86 -11.92
CA ILE A 187 -20.94 -12.51 -11.53
C ILE A 187 -20.39 -12.50 -10.10
N ASP A 188 -21.11 -13.09 -9.15
CA ASP A 188 -20.71 -13.18 -7.74
C ASP A 188 -19.37 -13.92 -7.59
N HIS A 189 -19.20 -15.03 -8.32
CA HIS A 189 -18.00 -15.87 -8.29
C HIS A 189 -16.78 -15.12 -8.81
N GLY A 190 -16.85 -14.56 -10.04
CA GLY A 190 -15.74 -13.80 -10.60
C GLY A 190 -15.42 -12.54 -9.80
N THR A 191 -16.43 -11.83 -9.28
CA THR A 191 -16.22 -10.67 -8.39
C THR A 191 -15.42 -11.07 -7.14
N SER A 192 -15.80 -12.19 -6.52
CA SER A 192 -15.12 -12.71 -5.33
C SER A 192 -13.66 -13.07 -5.62
N ALA A 193 -13.42 -13.85 -6.69
CA ALA A 193 -12.10 -14.33 -7.06
C ALA A 193 -11.17 -13.16 -7.43
N LEU A 194 -11.62 -12.25 -8.29
CA LEU A 194 -10.85 -11.08 -8.69
C LEU A 194 -10.53 -10.18 -7.48
N GLY A 195 -11.51 -9.96 -6.59
CA GLY A 195 -11.34 -9.15 -5.39
C GLY A 195 -10.30 -9.68 -4.41
N ILE A 196 -10.21 -11.01 -4.21
CA ILE A 196 -9.15 -11.61 -3.38
C ILE A 196 -7.76 -11.22 -3.89
N VAL A 197 -7.60 -11.05 -5.19
CA VAL A 197 -6.31 -10.69 -5.80
C VAL A 197 -6.09 -9.18 -5.78
N VAL A 198 -7.03 -8.40 -6.34
CA VAL A 198 -6.78 -6.99 -6.72
C VAL A 198 -7.70 -5.97 -6.04
N ALA A 199 -8.55 -6.35 -5.08
CA ALA A 199 -9.39 -5.38 -4.37
C ALA A 199 -8.55 -4.19 -3.87
N GLY A 200 -8.98 -2.99 -4.26
CA GLY A 200 -8.21 -1.78 -4.05
C GLY A 200 -8.21 -1.34 -2.60
N ASP A 201 -7.12 -0.69 -2.20
CA ASP A 201 -7.03 0.01 -0.93
C ASP A 201 -7.78 1.35 -1.01
N ASN A 202 -9.08 1.33 -0.73
CA ASN A 202 -10.00 2.47 -0.78
C ASN A 202 -10.45 2.96 0.61
N GLY A 203 -9.90 2.40 1.70
CA GLY A 203 -10.31 2.69 3.07
C GLY A 203 -11.73 2.23 3.44
N GLY A 204 -12.20 1.15 2.82
CA GLY A 204 -13.43 0.41 3.16
C GLY A 204 -13.36 -1.03 2.66
N GLY A 205 -14.24 -1.93 3.15
CA GLY A 205 -14.27 -3.29 2.62
C GLY A 205 -13.00 -4.11 2.85
N ILE A 206 -12.58 -4.88 1.84
CA ILE A 206 -11.36 -5.70 1.89
C ILE A 206 -10.19 -5.02 1.18
N VAL A 207 -9.01 -5.65 1.25
CA VAL A 207 -7.86 -5.35 0.39
C VAL A 207 -7.40 -6.66 -0.24
N GLY A 208 -7.10 -6.63 -1.53
CA GLY A 208 -6.57 -7.77 -2.26
C GLY A 208 -5.14 -8.09 -1.83
N ILE A 209 -4.65 -9.30 -2.11
CA ILE A 209 -3.26 -9.68 -1.79
C ILE A 209 -2.25 -8.87 -2.61
N ALA A 210 -2.60 -8.55 -3.86
CA ALA A 210 -1.81 -7.77 -4.79
C ALA A 210 -2.66 -6.59 -5.33
N PRO A 211 -3.01 -5.62 -4.45
CA PRO A 211 -4.01 -4.58 -4.75
C PRO A 211 -3.55 -3.57 -5.81
N GLN A 212 -2.29 -3.64 -6.23
CA GLN A 212 -1.69 -2.76 -7.25
C GLN A 212 -1.37 -3.50 -8.56
N ALA A 213 -1.77 -4.77 -8.68
CA ALA A 213 -1.67 -5.50 -9.95
C ALA A 213 -2.67 -4.95 -10.98
N HIS A 214 -2.30 -5.00 -12.26
CA HIS A 214 -3.16 -4.56 -13.35
C HIS A 214 -4.00 -5.74 -13.81
N ALA A 215 -5.32 -5.66 -13.65
CA ALA A 215 -6.20 -6.77 -13.92
C ALA A 215 -6.81 -6.71 -15.33
N HIS A 216 -6.86 -7.87 -15.97
CA HIS A 216 -7.65 -8.15 -17.15
C HIS A 216 -8.72 -9.17 -16.79
N VAL A 217 -9.88 -9.06 -17.42
CA VAL A 217 -10.95 -10.05 -17.25
C VAL A 217 -11.32 -10.64 -18.60
N VAL A 218 -11.33 -11.97 -18.66
CA VAL A 218 -11.49 -12.72 -19.90
C VAL A 218 -12.52 -13.82 -19.72
N THR A 219 -13.69 -13.70 -20.35
CA THR A 219 -14.70 -14.74 -20.23
C THR A 219 -14.46 -15.94 -21.16
N SER A 220 -14.77 -17.14 -20.65
CA SER A 220 -14.92 -18.34 -21.49
C SER A 220 -16.31 -18.45 -22.14
N MET A 221 -17.31 -17.71 -21.64
CA MET A 221 -18.68 -17.67 -22.17
C MET A 221 -18.79 -16.60 -23.26
N ARG A 222 -18.98 -17.01 -24.52
CA ARG A 222 -19.04 -16.09 -25.66
C ARG A 222 -20.48 -15.61 -25.92
N GLN A 223 -20.62 -14.49 -26.65
CA GLN A 223 -21.92 -13.92 -27.04
C GLN A 223 -22.82 -14.88 -27.85
N ASP A 224 -22.22 -15.85 -28.55
CA ASP A 224 -22.95 -16.89 -29.29
C ASP A 224 -23.46 -18.03 -28.38
N GLY A 225 -23.31 -17.90 -27.05
CA GLY A 225 -23.70 -18.88 -26.04
C GLY A 225 -22.76 -20.09 -25.96
N GLN A 226 -21.64 -20.10 -26.67
CA GLN A 226 -20.67 -21.19 -26.63
C GLN A 226 -19.60 -20.93 -25.55
N HIS A 227 -19.25 -21.99 -24.83
CA HIS A 227 -18.12 -21.97 -23.89
C HIS A 227 -16.84 -22.40 -24.64
N ARG A 228 -15.83 -21.53 -24.64
CA ARG A 228 -14.54 -21.77 -25.33
C ARG A 228 -13.37 -21.44 -24.39
N LEU A 229 -13.14 -22.33 -23.43
CA LEU A 229 -12.13 -22.15 -22.39
C LEU A 229 -10.70 -22.05 -22.94
N ASP A 230 -10.30 -22.93 -23.84
CA ASP A 230 -8.95 -22.92 -24.44
C ASP A 230 -8.66 -21.61 -25.19
N THR A 231 -9.65 -21.06 -25.89
CA THR A 231 -9.53 -19.75 -26.55
C THR A 231 -9.47 -18.61 -25.54
N ALA A 232 -10.23 -18.68 -24.45
CA ALA A 232 -10.17 -17.69 -23.38
C ALA A 232 -8.81 -17.68 -22.69
N ILE A 233 -8.24 -18.86 -22.39
CA ILE A 233 -6.89 -18.98 -21.82
C ILE A 233 -5.84 -18.38 -22.77
N ALA A 234 -5.91 -18.66 -24.07
CA ALA A 234 -4.98 -18.07 -25.03
C ALA A 234 -5.09 -16.54 -25.10
N VAL A 235 -6.32 -16.00 -25.05
CA VAL A 235 -6.57 -14.54 -25.01
C VAL A 235 -6.06 -13.92 -23.70
N ALA A 236 -6.25 -14.59 -22.57
CA ALA A 236 -5.70 -14.16 -21.28
C ALA A 236 -4.17 -14.11 -21.29
N GLY A 237 -3.51 -15.11 -21.90
CA GLY A 237 -2.07 -15.09 -22.10
C GLY A 237 -1.58 -13.93 -22.98
N ASP A 238 -2.33 -13.57 -24.03
CA ASP A 238 -2.03 -12.41 -24.86
C ASP A 238 -2.21 -11.08 -24.10
N ALA A 239 -3.21 -11.01 -23.24
CA ALA A 239 -3.48 -9.85 -22.39
C ALA A 239 -2.32 -9.56 -21.44
N VAL A 240 -1.82 -10.59 -20.75
CA VAL A 240 -0.83 -10.40 -19.69
C VAL A 240 0.62 -10.43 -20.15
N ARG A 241 0.91 -11.04 -21.32
CA ARG A 241 2.27 -11.13 -21.90
C ARG A 241 3.27 -11.85 -20.96
N PRO A 242 4.52 -12.11 -21.41
CA PRO A 242 5.53 -12.74 -20.56
C PRO A 242 5.74 -12.00 -19.23
N GLY A 243 5.87 -12.74 -18.12
CA GLY A 243 5.96 -12.18 -16.77
C GLY A 243 4.60 -11.97 -16.10
N GLY A 244 3.51 -12.04 -16.85
CA GLY A 244 2.14 -11.95 -16.34
C GLY A 244 1.60 -13.25 -15.72
N VAL A 245 0.42 -13.12 -15.11
CA VAL A 245 -0.26 -14.19 -14.36
C VAL A 245 -1.64 -14.45 -14.96
N VAL A 246 -1.99 -15.70 -15.23
CA VAL A 246 -3.34 -16.10 -15.64
C VAL A 246 -3.95 -16.93 -14.51
N LEU A 247 -5.07 -16.46 -13.96
CA LEU A 247 -5.90 -17.17 -13.01
C LEU A 247 -7.07 -17.80 -13.76
N ILE A 248 -7.26 -19.11 -13.60
CA ILE A 248 -8.41 -19.83 -14.14
C ILE A 248 -9.33 -20.20 -13.00
N GLU A 249 -10.57 -19.75 -13.04
CA GLU A 249 -11.55 -19.97 -11.97
C GLU A 249 -12.61 -21.03 -12.31
N LEU A 250 -12.23 -21.96 -13.20
CA LEU A 250 -13.10 -22.97 -13.78
C LEU A 250 -12.59 -24.38 -13.49
N GLY A 251 -13.51 -25.34 -13.45
CA GLY A 251 -13.21 -26.76 -13.21
C GLY A 251 -13.88 -27.68 -14.23
N SER A 252 -13.35 -28.89 -14.36
CA SER A 252 -13.94 -29.97 -15.15
C SER A 252 -14.90 -30.81 -14.31
N ALA A 253 -16.00 -31.23 -14.94
CA ALA A 253 -16.87 -32.27 -14.41
C ALA A 253 -16.13 -33.61 -14.27
N ARG A 254 -16.62 -34.48 -13.36
CA ARG A 254 -16.10 -35.85 -13.19
C ARG A 254 -16.72 -36.79 -14.22
N PRO A 255 -15.96 -37.32 -15.19
CA PRO A 255 -16.51 -38.18 -16.24
C PRO A 255 -17.23 -39.43 -15.72
N TRP A 256 -16.81 -39.93 -14.55
CA TRP A 256 -17.34 -41.13 -13.92
C TRP A 256 -18.51 -40.89 -12.96
N ALA A 257 -18.77 -39.65 -12.54
CA ALA A 257 -19.80 -39.35 -11.54
C ALA A 257 -21.17 -39.01 -12.16
N GLY A 258 -21.21 -38.66 -13.45
CA GLY A 258 -22.45 -38.30 -14.14
C GLY A 258 -23.08 -36.99 -13.66
N ASP A 259 -22.30 -36.13 -13.01
CA ASP A 259 -22.66 -34.79 -12.57
C ASP A 259 -21.84 -33.71 -13.30
N ASN A 260 -22.22 -32.44 -13.12
CA ASN A 260 -21.52 -31.28 -13.66
C ASN A 260 -20.73 -30.53 -12.56
N GLU A 261 -20.44 -31.19 -11.44
CA GLU A 261 -19.71 -30.57 -10.33
C GLU A 261 -18.27 -30.28 -10.75
N PRO A 262 -17.70 -29.09 -10.47
CA PRO A 262 -16.32 -28.74 -10.81
C PRO A 262 -15.33 -29.47 -9.88
N GLY A 263 -15.23 -30.78 -10.09
CA GLY A 263 -14.49 -31.70 -9.23
C GLY A 263 -13.04 -31.94 -9.63
N LEU A 264 -12.65 -31.54 -10.84
CA LEU A 264 -11.35 -31.82 -11.45
C LEU A 264 -10.75 -30.58 -12.10
N PRO A 265 -9.42 -30.53 -12.35
CA PRO A 265 -8.79 -29.41 -13.02
C PRO A 265 -9.18 -29.34 -14.51
N VAL A 266 -9.05 -28.15 -15.11
CA VAL A 266 -9.39 -27.95 -16.53
C VAL A 266 -8.38 -28.59 -17.48
N GLU A 267 -7.16 -28.85 -17.00
CA GLU A 267 -6.16 -29.61 -17.75
C GLU A 267 -6.50 -31.10 -17.96
N LEU A 268 -7.64 -31.58 -17.45
CA LEU A 268 -8.22 -32.87 -17.87
C LEU A 268 -8.40 -32.93 -19.39
N SER A 269 -8.77 -31.81 -20.00
CA SER A 269 -8.77 -31.65 -21.45
C SER A 269 -7.35 -31.51 -21.97
N ARG A 270 -6.89 -32.46 -22.80
CA ARG A 270 -5.57 -32.39 -23.46
C ARG A 270 -5.37 -31.12 -24.30
N LYS A 271 -6.47 -30.56 -24.85
CA LYS A 271 -6.43 -29.31 -25.61
C LYS A 271 -6.11 -28.13 -24.68
N VAL A 272 -6.76 -28.07 -23.52
CA VAL A 272 -6.47 -27.07 -22.48
C VAL A 272 -5.05 -27.27 -21.95
N GLN A 273 -4.66 -28.49 -21.60
CA GLN A 273 -3.30 -28.82 -21.13
C GLN A 273 -2.21 -28.32 -22.09
N THR A 274 -2.40 -28.49 -23.39
CA THR A 274 -1.46 -27.99 -24.42
C THR A 274 -1.40 -26.46 -24.44
N THR A 275 -2.55 -25.80 -24.24
CA THR A 275 -2.64 -24.33 -24.20
C THR A 275 -1.90 -23.78 -22.97
N LEU A 276 -2.11 -24.38 -21.79
CA LEU A 276 -1.40 -24.03 -20.56
C LEU A 276 0.12 -24.18 -20.72
N GLN A 277 0.55 -25.30 -21.31
CA GLN A 277 1.97 -25.56 -21.57
C GLN A 277 2.58 -24.50 -22.49
N LEU A 278 1.86 -24.08 -23.52
CA LEU A 278 2.31 -23.02 -24.42
C LEU A 278 2.51 -21.69 -23.69
N LEU A 279 1.57 -21.29 -22.84
CA LEU A 279 1.70 -20.08 -22.03
C LEU A 279 2.91 -20.15 -21.09
N GLY A 280 3.10 -21.29 -20.41
CA GLY A 280 4.27 -21.53 -19.57
C GLY A 280 5.60 -21.37 -20.32
N PHE A 281 5.68 -21.86 -21.56
CA PHE A 281 6.87 -21.66 -22.42
C PHE A 281 7.12 -20.21 -22.80
N PHE A 282 6.08 -19.38 -22.89
CA PHE A 282 6.20 -17.94 -23.12
C PHE A 282 6.40 -17.14 -21.82
N GLY A 283 6.68 -17.81 -20.69
CA GLY A 283 6.98 -17.13 -19.43
C GLY A 283 5.74 -16.56 -18.73
N ILE A 284 4.55 -17.06 -19.05
CA ILE A 284 3.29 -16.69 -18.39
C ILE A 284 2.99 -17.74 -17.31
N THR A 285 2.77 -17.29 -16.09
CA THR A 285 2.44 -18.19 -14.99
C THR A 285 0.94 -18.43 -14.97
N VAL A 286 0.51 -19.68 -15.13
CA VAL A 286 -0.92 -20.04 -15.10
C VAL A 286 -1.24 -20.76 -13.80
N ILE A 287 -2.37 -20.41 -13.20
CA ILE A 287 -2.86 -20.94 -11.92
C ILE A 287 -4.22 -21.56 -12.18
N GLU A 288 -4.39 -22.82 -11.78
CA GLU A 288 -5.65 -23.54 -11.94
C GLU A 288 -6.06 -24.28 -10.64
N PRO A 289 -7.37 -24.37 -10.34
CA PRO A 289 -7.88 -25.13 -9.21
C PRO A 289 -7.78 -26.65 -9.45
N ALA A 290 -7.48 -27.40 -8.38
CA ALA A 290 -7.47 -28.86 -8.40
C ALA A 290 -8.88 -29.49 -8.45
N GLY A 291 -9.91 -28.75 -8.01
CA GLY A 291 -11.30 -29.21 -7.97
C GLY A 291 -11.85 -29.47 -6.56
N ASN A 292 -13.18 -29.46 -6.42
CA ASN A 292 -13.87 -29.33 -5.12
C ASN A 292 -14.40 -30.62 -4.50
N THR A 293 -14.20 -31.78 -5.14
CA THR A 293 -14.93 -33.00 -4.79
C THR A 293 -14.11 -34.02 -3.98
N GLY A 294 -12.87 -33.71 -3.63
CA GLY A 294 -12.02 -34.60 -2.83
C GLY A 294 -11.55 -35.84 -3.60
N GLU A 295 -11.46 -35.76 -4.93
CA GLU A 295 -11.01 -36.88 -5.76
C GLU A 295 -9.50 -37.09 -5.61
N ASN A 296 -9.07 -38.36 -5.65
CA ASN A 296 -7.65 -38.68 -5.76
C ASN A 296 -7.29 -38.78 -7.25
N LEU A 297 -6.51 -37.81 -7.75
CA LEU A 297 -6.12 -37.76 -9.16
C LEU A 297 -5.20 -38.94 -9.55
N ASP A 298 -4.51 -39.57 -8.59
CA ASP A 298 -3.51 -40.60 -8.87
C ASP A 298 -4.11 -41.99 -9.15
N ILE A 299 -5.43 -42.17 -8.97
CA ILE A 299 -6.10 -43.49 -9.11
C ILE A 299 -7.05 -43.59 -10.31
N HIS A 300 -7.38 -42.46 -10.93
CA HIS A 300 -8.34 -42.41 -12.05
C HIS A 300 -7.60 -42.44 -13.38
N HIS A 301 -7.98 -43.35 -14.27
CA HIS A 301 -7.29 -43.56 -15.55
C HIS A 301 -7.35 -42.33 -16.48
N GLU A 302 -8.44 -41.56 -16.40
CA GLU A 302 -8.63 -40.29 -17.11
C GLU A 302 -7.64 -39.20 -16.65
N CYS A 303 -7.10 -39.35 -15.44
CA CYS A 303 -6.17 -38.44 -14.79
C CYS A 303 -4.72 -38.92 -14.87
N ASN A 304 -4.43 -40.09 -15.45
CA ASN A 304 -3.07 -40.65 -15.52
C ASN A 304 -2.04 -39.67 -16.08
N HIS A 305 -2.46 -38.77 -16.97
CA HIS A 305 -1.57 -37.77 -17.55
C HIS A 305 -1.18 -36.60 -16.66
N PHE A 306 -1.74 -36.53 -15.45
CA PHE A 306 -1.33 -35.64 -14.38
C PHE A 306 -0.21 -36.23 -13.52
N ASN A 307 -0.13 -37.56 -13.44
CA ASN A 307 0.75 -38.25 -12.51
C ASN A 307 2.19 -38.30 -13.08
N PRO A 308 3.18 -37.65 -12.45
CA PRO A 308 4.56 -37.63 -12.95
C PRO A 308 5.23 -39.02 -13.05
N ALA A 309 4.68 -40.04 -12.39
CA ALA A 309 5.15 -41.41 -12.47
C ALA A 309 4.56 -42.21 -13.64
N ASP A 310 3.53 -41.70 -14.33
CA ASP A 310 2.89 -42.36 -15.47
C ASP A 310 3.59 -42.02 -16.80
N PRO A 311 3.82 -42.99 -17.73
CA PRO A 311 4.43 -42.71 -19.03
C PRO A 311 3.65 -41.72 -19.92
N GLY A 312 2.34 -41.60 -19.69
CA GLY A 312 1.43 -40.67 -20.35
C GLY A 312 1.43 -39.25 -19.76
N PHE A 313 2.22 -39.01 -18.71
CA PHE A 313 2.39 -37.70 -18.07
C PHE A 313 2.80 -36.64 -19.07
N ARG A 314 2.13 -35.49 -19.01
CA ARG A 314 2.55 -34.28 -19.75
C ARG A 314 2.39 -33.12 -18.79
N ASP A 315 3.50 -32.43 -18.53
CA ASP A 315 3.50 -31.26 -17.64
C ASP A 315 2.90 -30.04 -18.37
N SER A 316 1.81 -29.48 -17.84
CA SER A 316 1.21 -28.24 -18.34
C SER A 316 1.97 -26.99 -17.95
N LEU A 317 2.94 -27.09 -17.04
CA LEU A 317 3.65 -25.96 -16.43
C LEU A 317 2.75 -25.04 -15.58
N ALA A 318 1.44 -25.29 -15.51
CA ALA A 318 0.54 -24.57 -14.62
C ALA A 318 0.81 -24.95 -13.15
N ILE A 319 0.46 -24.03 -12.26
CA ILE A 319 0.43 -24.22 -10.82
C ILE A 319 -0.96 -24.74 -10.47
N MET A 320 -1.04 -26.00 -10.05
CA MET A 320 -2.30 -26.61 -9.64
C MET A 320 -2.52 -26.42 -8.14
N VAL A 321 -3.63 -25.79 -7.79
CA VAL A 321 -3.92 -25.31 -6.43
C VAL A 321 -5.00 -26.15 -5.75
N GLY A 322 -4.63 -26.80 -4.66
CA GLY A 322 -5.55 -27.46 -3.74
C GLY A 322 -6.13 -26.48 -2.72
N GLY A 323 -7.04 -27.00 -1.90
CA GLY A 323 -7.64 -26.25 -0.81
C GLY A 323 -7.64 -27.04 0.50
N ALA A 324 -7.42 -26.33 1.60
CA ALA A 324 -7.52 -26.88 2.94
C ALA A 324 -8.38 -26.00 3.85
N THR A 325 -8.92 -26.57 4.93
CA THR A 325 -9.64 -25.87 5.99
C THR A 325 -8.85 -25.95 7.29
N GLN A 326 -8.95 -24.92 8.13
CA GLN A 326 -8.33 -24.91 9.46
C GLN A 326 -9.40 -24.62 10.51
N ASP A 327 -9.47 -25.48 11.52
CA ASP A 327 -10.35 -25.26 12.66
C ASP A 327 -9.88 -24.05 13.49
N PRO A 328 -10.81 -23.34 14.18
CA PRO A 328 -10.45 -22.26 15.09
C PRO A 328 -9.41 -22.69 16.14
N PRO A 329 -8.55 -21.78 16.61
CA PRO A 329 -7.54 -22.11 17.59
C PRO A 329 -8.17 -22.59 18.91
N VAL A 330 -7.60 -23.64 19.50
CA VAL A 330 -8.01 -24.17 20.81
C VAL A 330 -6.99 -23.73 21.84
N ALA A 331 -7.42 -22.93 22.82
CA ALA A 331 -6.54 -22.33 23.84
C ALA A 331 -5.34 -21.56 23.24
N GLY A 332 -5.56 -20.84 22.13
CA GLY A 332 -4.53 -20.04 21.44
C GLY A 332 -3.61 -20.85 20.52
N VAL A 333 -3.84 -22.16 20.36
CA VAL A 333 -3.05 -23.03 19.48
C VAL A 333 -3.81 -23.30 18.18
N TYR A 334 -3.23 -22.87 17.06
CA TYR A 334 -3.77 -23.13 15.73
C TYR A 334 -3.69 -24.62 15.38
N GLN A 335 -4.78 -25.15 14.83
CA GLN A 335 -4.85 -26.54 14.40
C GLN A 335 -4.16 -26.72 13.03
N PRO A 336 -3.68 -27.93 12.68
CA PRO A 336 -3.17 -28.19 11.34
C PRO A 336 -4.23 -27.99 10.25
N TRP A 337 -3.81 -27.53 9.07
CA TRP A 337 -4.67 -27.43 7.89
C TRP A 337 -5.10 -28.81 7.41
N GLN A 338 -6.39 -29.05 7.28
CA GLN A 338 -6.96 -30.31 6.81
C GLN A 338 -7.38 -30.18 5.34
N ARG A 339 -6.99 -31.15 4.50
CA ARG A 339 -7.35 -31.17 3.08
C ARG A 339 -8.88 -31.11 2.89
N GLY A 340 -9.35 -30.15 2.12
CA GLY A 340 -10.76 -29.99 1.73
C GLY A 340 -11.06 -30.28 0.25
N SER A 341 -10.03 -30.30 -0.61
CA SER A 341 -10.18 -30.40 -2.07
C SER A 341 -9.79 -31.75 -2.67
N THR A 342 -9.99 -31.88 -3.99
CA THR A 342 -9.31 -32.84 -4.86
C THR A 342 -7.79 -32.74 -4.67
N PHE A 343 -7.09 -33.89 -4.77
CA PHE A 343 -5.70 -34.04 -4.37
C PHE A 343 -4.95 -35.08 -5.21
N GLY A 344 -3.63 -35.10 -5.09
CA GLY A 344 -2.77 -36.08 -5.76
C GLY A 344 -1.37 -35.55 -5.98
N THR A 345 -0.49 -36.37 -6.54
CA THR A 345 0.92 -36.02 -6.80
C THR A 345 1.11 -34.81 -7.72
N ARG A 346 0.08 -34.43 -8.48
CA ARG A 346 0.08 -33.26 -9.38
C ARG A 346 -0.11 -31.92 -8.67
N VAL A 347 -0.78 -31.88 -7.51
CA VAL A 347 -1.11 -30.62 -6.83
C VAL A 347 0.17 -29.99 -6.25
N ASP A 348 0.42 -28.72 -6.58
CA ASP A 348 1.68 -28.05 -6.28
C ASP A 348 1.67 -27.37 -4.90
N CYS A 349 0.56 -26.70 -4.57
CA CYS A 349 0.38 -25.95 -3.33
C CYS A 349 -1.11 -25.86 -2.96
N PHE A 350 -1.40 -25.31 -1.79
CA PHE A 350 -2.78 -25.04 -1.37
C PHE A 350 -2.94 -23.65 -0.77
N ALA A 351 -4.20 -23.21 -0.64
CA ALA A 351 -4.60 -22.12 0.23
C ALA A 351 -5.95 -22.45 0.89
N ALA A 352 -6.54 -21.48 1.59
CA ALA A 352 -7.79 -21.68 2.30
C ALA A 352 -8.94 -22.06 1.33
N PHE A 353 -9.61 -23.19 1.63
CA PHE A 353 -10.77 -23.71 0.91
C PHE A 353 -12.10 -23.13 1.41
N ALA A 354 -12.10 -22.49 2.58
CA ALA A 354 -13.28 -21.89 3.17
C ALA A 354 -12.89 -20.72 4.08
N GLY A 355 -13.81 -19.79 4.29
CA GLY A 355 -13.61 -18.64 5.16
C GLY A 355 -12.67 -17.58 4.60
N VAL A 356 -12.55 -17.50 3.26
CA VAL A 356 -11.82 -16.43 2.58
C VAL A 356 -12.77 -15.26 2.41
N ARG A 357 -12.44 -14.10 2.98
CA ARG A 357 -13.28 -12.90 2.87
C ARG A 357 -13.14 -12.30 1.46
N ALA A 358 -14.25 -12.03 0.79
CA ALA A 358 -14.26 -11.56 -0.60
C ALA A 358 -15.44 -10.60 -0.87
N PRO A 359 -15.34 -9.73 -1.90
CA PRO A 359 -16.47 -8.91 -2.34
C PRO A 359 -17.55 -9.77 -2.99
N TYR A 360 -18.78 -9.28 -2.94
CA TYR A 360 -19.98 -10.00 -3.36
C TYR A 360 -20.98 -9.02 -3.95
N ASP A 361 -21.63 -9.38 -5.07
CA ASP A 361 -22.57 -8.49 -5.75
C ASP A 361 -23.95 -8.46 -5.07
N HIS A 362 -23.96 -7.93 -3.85
CA HIS A 362 -25.16 -7.76 -3.04
C HIS A 362 -25.04 -6.49 -2.20
N ALA A 363 -25.58 -5.38 -2.68
CA ALA A 363 -25.39 -4.05 -2.07
C ALA A 363 -25.61 -3.96 -0.53
N PRO A 364 -26.59 -4.65 0.09
CA PRO A 364 -26.73 -4.64 1.56
C PRO A 364 -25.66 -5.43 2.32
N TYR A 365 -25.05 -6.42 1.69
CA TYR A 365 -23.99 -7.27 2.24
C TYR A 365 -22.91 -7.48 1.18
N PRO A 366 -22.12 -6.44 0.86
CA PRO A 366 -21.19 -6.45 -0.27
C PRO A 366 -19.98 -7.39 -0.06
N TYR A 367 -19.94 -8.14 1.04
CA TYR A 367 -18.86 -9.04 1.38
C TYR A 367 -19.39 -10.34 1.98
N HIS A 368 -18.74 -11.46 1.64
CA HIS A 368 -19.11 -12.80 2.12
C HIS A 368 -17.88 -13.67 2.38
N GLU A 369 -18.11 -14.90 2.84
CA GLU A 369 -17.07 -15.94 2.90
C GLU A 369 -17.11 -16.76 1.61
N PHE A 370 -16.12 -16.53 0.74
CA PHE A 370 -15.89 -17.32 -0.46
C PHE A 370 -15.11 -18.61 -0.12
N GLY A 371 -15.29 -19.64 -0.96
CA GLY A 371 -14.72 -20.96 -0.70
C GLY A 371 -14.56 -21.80 -1.96
N GLY A 372 -14.20 -23.07 -1.75
CA GLY A 372 -13.73 -23.96 -2.79
C GLY A 372 -12.27 -23.74 -3.15
N THR A 373 -11.79 -24.53 -4.11
CA THR A 373 -10.48 -24.34 -4.73
C THR A 373 -10.37 -23.04 -5.50
N SER A 374 -11.50 -22.42 -5.87
CA SER A 374 -11.57 -21.07 -6.44
C SER A 374 -11.05 -19.99 -5.50
N ALA A 375 -11.47 -20.01 -4.24
CA ALA A 375 -10.90 -19.11 -3.23
C ALA A 375 -9.39 -19.36 -3.06
N ALA A 376 -8.97 -20.64 -3.09
CA ALA A 376 -7.58 -21.00 -2.95
C ALA A 376 -6.71 -20.56 -4.16
N SER A 377 -7.18 -20.76 -5.40
CA SER A 377 -6.49 -20.33 -6.62
C SER A 377 -6.36 -18.81 -6.68
N ALA A 378 -7.40 -18.07 -6.31
CA ALA A 378 -7.34 -16.62 -6.18
C ALA A 378 -6.29 -16.17 -5.15
N VAL A 379 -6.23 -16.82 -3.97
CA VAL A 379 -5.17 -16.52 -2.98
C VAL A 379 -3.77 -16.74 -3.58
N ILE A 380 -3.57 -17.86 -4.28
CA ILE A 380 -2.28 -18.16 -4.92
C ILE A 380 -1.96 -17.21 -6.07
N ALA A 381 -2.96 -16.72 -6.82
CA ALA A 381 -2.76 -15.67 -7.83
C ALA A 381 -2.24 -14.38 -7.22
N GLY A 382 -2.79 -13.97 -6.07
CA GLY A 382 -2.25 -12.88 -5.27
C GLY A 382 -0.80 -13.11 -4.85
N VAL A 383 -0.49 -14.29 -4.31
CA VAL A 383 0.88 -14.67 -3.92
C VAL A 383 1.85 -14.57 -5.10
N VAL A 384 1.46 -15.08 -6.27
CA VAL A 384 2.30 -15.04 -7.48
C VAL A 384 2.49 -13.61 -7.98
N CYS A 385 1.45 -12.76 -7.95
CA CYS A 385 1.57 -11.35 -8.31
C CYS A 385 2.54 -10.61 -7.36
N ALA A 386 2.46 -10.87 -6.05
CA ALA A 386 3.39 -10.31 -5.07
C ALA A 386 4.83 -10.77 -5.32
N ILE A 387 5.06 -12.07 -5.58
CA ILE A 387 6.37 -12.63 -5.92
C ILE A 387 6.96 -11.99 -7.18
N GLN A 388 6.18 -11.89 -8.26
CA GLN A 388 6.62 -11.26 -9.50
C GLN A 388 6.95 -9.78 -9.28
N GLY A 389 6.10 -9.07 -8.52
CA GLY A 389 6.31 -7.66 -8.22
C GLY A 389 7.59 -7.41 -7.43
N MET A 390 7.87 -8.22 -6.40
CA MET A 390 9.13 -8.13 -5.64
C MET A 390 10.36 -8.43 -6.48
N GLN A 391 10.30 -9.42 -7.37
CA GLN A 391 11.40 -9.72 -8.29
C GLN A 391 11.61 -8.60 -9.32
N ALA A 392 10.52 -8.07 -9.88
CA ALA A 392 10.56 -6.99 -10.87
C ALA A 392 11.11 -5.69 -10.25
N ALA A 393 10.73 -5.35 -9.02
CA ALA A 393 11.26 -4.18 -8.32
C ALA A 393 12.76 -4.30 -8.04
N ARG A 394 13.27 -5.52 -7.83
CA ARG A 394 14.70 -5.76 -7.55
C ARG A 394 15.56 -5.63 -8.81
N ASP A 395 15.22 -6.37 -9.87
CA ASP A 395 16.11 -6.58 -11.02
C ASP A 395 15.48 -6.16 -12.37
N GLY A 396 14.25 -5.63 -12.36
CA GLY A 396 13.51 -5.28 -13.58
C GLY A 396 13.02 -6.47 -14.40
N GLN A 397 13.06 -7.69 -13.83
CA GLN A 397 12.68 -8.93 -14.51
C GLN A 397 11.67 -9.72 -13.67
N CYS A 398 10.85 -10.52 -14.34
CA CYS A 398 9.96 -11.49 -13.69
C CYS A 398 10.62 -12.87 -13.63
N LEU A 399 10.23 -13.69 -12.64
CA LEU A 399 10.59 -15.10 -12.57
C LEU A 399 9.89 -15.91 -13.66
N SER A 400 10.55 -17.01 -14.07
CA SER A 400 9.92 -18.00 -14.95
C SER A 400 8.81 -18.77 -14.20
N PRO A 401 7.79 -19.30 -14.92
CA PRO A 401 6.74 -20.11 -14.30
C PRO A 401 7.28 -21.32 -13.53
N THR A 402 8.34 -21.96 -14.03
CA THR A 402 8.99 -23.09 -13.34
C THR A 402 9.65 -22.65 -12.03
N SER A 403 10.34 -21.51 -12.02
CA SER A 403 10.96 -20.97 -10.80
C SER A 403 9.91 -20.62 -9.74
N ILE A 404 8.78 -20.04 -10.14
CA ILE A 404 7.67 -19.77 -9.21
C ILE A 404 7.12 -21.07 -8.64
N ARG A 405 6.85 -22.06 -9.51
CA ARG A 405 6.35 -23.36 -9.05
C ARG A 405 7.32 -24.06 -8.10
N ASP A 406 8.63 -23.95 -8.32
CA ASP A 406 9.65 -24.48 -7.41
C ASP A 406 9.61 -23.80 -6.03
N LEU A 407 9.38 -22.47 -5.98
CA LEU A 407 9.18 -21.75 -4.72
C LEU A 407 7.94 -22.26 -3.98
N LEU A 408 6.80 -22.40 -4.67
CA LEU A 408 5.55 -22.81 -4.03
C LEU A 408 5.55 -24.28 -3.57
N ARG A 409 6.35 -25.13 -4.22
CA ARG A 409 6.53 -26.53 -3.83
C ARG A 409 7.56 -26.74 -2.74
N ASN A 410 8.35 -25.73 -2.39
CA ASN A 410 9.39 -25.84 -1.36
C ASN A 410 8.75 -25.86 0.04
N PRO A 411 8.78 -27.00 0.77
CA PRO A 411 8.13 -27.09 2.07
C PRO A 411 8.70 -26.14 3.13
N SER A 412 9.96 -25.70 2.99
CA SER A 412 10.55 -24.73 3.93
C SER A 412 10.00 -23.32 3.77
N LEU A 413 9.32 -23.04 2.65
CA LEU A 413 8.71 -21.74 2.34
C LEU A 413 7.20 -21.73 2.58
N CYS A 414 6.64 -22.84 3.08
CA CYS A 414 5.20 -23.03 3.19
C CYS A 414 4.78 -23.44 4.61
N THR A 415 3.50 -23.22 4.92
CA THR A 415 2.78 -23.86 6.02
C THR A 415 2.30 -25.24 5.56
N PRO A 416 2.62 -26.33 6.27
CA PRO A 416 2.25 -27.67 5.84
C PRO A 416 0.76 -27.97 6.09
N ALA A 417 0.18 -28.81 5.23
CA ALA A 417 -1.07 -29.50 5.53
C ALA A 417 -0.86 -30.62 6.56
N ALA A 418 -1.95 -31.09 7.15
CA ALA A 418 -1.97 -32.26 8.03
C ALA A 418 -1.45 -33.51 7.31
N SER A 419 -0.75 -34.36 8.07
CA SER A 419 -0.16 -35.60 7.55
C SER A 419 -1.16 -36.76 7.41
N ASP A 420 -2.36 -36.67 8.00
CA ASP A 420 -3.40 -37.70 7.95
C ASP A 420 -4.83 -37.08 7.86
N PRO A 421 -5.63 -37.41 6.83
CA PRO A 421 -5.22 -38.17 5.64
C PRO A 421 -4.11 -37.40 4.90
N PRO A 422 -3.18 -38.09 4.21
CA PRO A 422 -2.04 -37.43 3.58
C PRO A 422 -2.50 -36.28 2.68
N GLY A 423 -2.13 -35.06 3.04
CA GLY A 423 -2.45 -33.84 2.32
C GLY A 423 -1.60 -33.70 1.05
N ASN A 424 -1.76 -34.60 0.07
CA ASN A 424 -1.18 -34.50 -1.29
C ASN A 424 -1.75 -33.28 -2.05
N ILE A 425 -1.63 -32.10 -1.45
CA ILE A 425 -2.07 -30.79 -1.89
C ILE A 425 -0.93 -29.76 -1.73
N GLY A 426 0.29 -30.20 -1.39
CA GLY A 426 1.43 -29.31 -1.17
C GLY A 426 1.39 -28.53 0.15
N GLY A 427 2.10 -27.39 0.18
CA GLY A 427 2.10 -26.45 1.30
C GLY A 427 1.40 -25.14 0.94
N MET A 428 0.94 -24.37 1.94
CA MET A 428 0.46 -23.01 1.75
C MET A 428 1.62 -22.02 1.79
N PRO A 429 1.93 -21.31 0.70
CA PRO A 429 3.07 -20.40 0.64
C PRO A 429 3.01 -19.29 1.69
N ASP A 430 4.18 -18.90 2.19
CA ASP A 430 4.36 -17.81 3.15
C ASP A 430 5.26 -16.74 2.50
N LEU A 431 4.69 -15.58 2.17
CA LEU A 431 5.38 -14.52 1.43
C LEU A 431 6.58 -13.96 2.20
N ARG A 432 6.54 -13.94 3.53
CA ARG A 432 7.71 -13.57 4.34
C ARG A 432 8.84 -14.55 4.14
N LYS A 433 8.57 -15.85 4.25
CA LYS A 433 9.61 -16.88 4.05
C LYS A 433 10.18 -16.82 2.64
N VAL A 434 9.33 -16.60 1.63
CA VAL A 434 9.77 -16.44 0.24
C VAL A 434 10.65 -15.19 0.08
N ALA A 435 10.24 -14.03 0.59
CA ALA A 435 11.02 -12.80 0.49
C ALA A 435 12.38 -12.92 1.19
N VAL A 436 12.42 -13.51 2.39
CA VAL A 436 13.67 -13.77 3.12
C VAL A 436 14.56 -14.74 2.35
N HIS A 437 14.00 -15.81 1.77
CA HIS A 437 14.74 -16.78 0.96
C HIS A 437 15.38 -16.14 -0.27
N MET A 438 14.65 -15.23 -0.93
CA MET A 438 15.12 -14.51 -2.12
C MET A 438 16.03 -13.32 -1.78
N GLY A 439 16.06 -12.91 -0.51
CA GLY A 439 16.80 -11.73 -0.05
C GLY A 439 16.19 -10.42 -0.57
N TRP A 440 14.86 -10.36 -0.70
CA TRP A 440 14.15 -9.12 -1.00
C TRP A 440 13.97 -8.30 0.29
N PRO A 441 14.51 -7.06 0.35
CA PRO A 441 14.54 -6.31 1.59
C PRO A 441 13.16 -5.75 1.95
N ARG A 442 12.80 -5.85 3.24
CA ARG A 442 11.63 -5.15 3.79
C ARG A 442 12.03 -3.72 4.15
N ILE A 443 11.24 -2.74 3.71
CA ILE A 443 11.37 -1.34 4.06
C ILE A 443 10.32 -1.00 5.11
N LEU A 444 10.78 -0.72 6.32
CA LEU A 444 9.97 -0.17 7.39
C LEU A 444 10.14 1.36 7.44
N PRO A 445 9.21 2.09 8.08
CA PRO A 445 9.43 3.50 8.38
C PRO A 445 10.73 3.74 9.16
N ALA A 446 11.35 4.90 8.97
CA ALA A 446 12.49 5.32 9.77
C ALA A 446 12.15 5.21 11.27
N PRO A 447 13.07 4.73 12.12
CA PRO A 447 12.77 4.51 13.53
C PRO A 447 12.44 5.83 14.22
N ALA A 448 11.51 5.78 15.17
CA ALA A 448 11.32 6.87 16.11
C ALA A 448 12.63 7.09 16.88
N ALA A 449 13.01 8.35 17.06
CA ALA A 449 14.29 8.69 17.64
C ALA A 449 14.12 9.72 18.76
N ALA A 450 14.95 9.60 19.81
CA ALA A 450 15.06 10.61 20.85
C ALA A 450 16.53 10.83 21.20
N ALA A 451 16.95 12.10 21.30
CA ALA A 451 18.31 12.45 21.69
C ALA A 451 18.56 12.02 23.16
N ILE A 452 19.70 11.39 23.41
CA ILE A 452 20.16 11.01 24.74
C ILE A 452 21.56 11.57 24.98
N VAL A 453 22.17 11.29 26.13
CA VAL A 453 23.46 11.88 26.52
C VAL A 453 24.57 11.52 25.50
N GLY A 454 25.34 12.53 25.07
CA GLY A 454 26.59 12.38 24.32
C GLY A 454 26.41 11.89 22.87
N ASP A 455 26.10 12.81 21.95
CA ASP A 455 25.95 12.60 20.48
C ASP A 455 25.22 11.30 20.09
N SER A 456 24.28 10.87 20.93
CA SER A 456 23.64 9.57 20.84
C SER A 456 22.13 9.72 20.78
N ALA A 457 21.49 8.76 20.15
CA ALA A 457 20.04 8.70 20.03
C ALA A 457 19.57 7.32 20.48
N LEU A 458 18.46 7.29 21.21
CA LEU A 458 17.65 6.08 21.33
C LEU A 458 16.82 5.96 20.05
N LEU A 459 16.86 4.79 19.42
CA LEU A 459 16.05 4.42 18.28
C LEU A 459 15.06 3.33 18.69
N VAL A 460 13.81 3.53 18.30
CA VAL A 460 12.72 2.58 18.50
C VAL A 460 11.99 2.37 17.19
N GLY A 461 11.86 1.11 16.76
CA GLY A 461 11.13 0.73 15.54
C GLY A 461 10.73 -0.73 15.59
N LEU A 462 10.27 -1.30 14.47
CA LEU A 462 10.07 -2.75 14.37
C LEU A 462 11.34 -3.44 13.86
N GLY A 463 11.62 -4.61 14.41
CA GLY A 463 12.59 -5.56 13.89
C GLY A 463 12.04 -6.41 12.75
N ALA A 464 12.90 -7.22 12.15
CA ALA A 464 12.54 -8.14 11.07
C ALA A 464 11.57 -9.27 11.51
N ASP A 465 11.47 -9.51 12.81
CA ASP A 465 10.61 -10.50 13.47
C ASP A 465 9.28 -9.91 13.97
N ASP A 466 8.94 -8.69 13.55
CA ASP A 466 7.79 -7.88 14.01
C ASP A 466 7.77 -7.58 15.50
N ARG A 467 8.89 -7.74 16.19
CA ARG A 467 9.03 -7.29 17.57
C ARG A 467 9.53 -5.87 17.58
N LEU A 468 9.17 -5.15 18.65
CA LEU A 468 9.76 -3.85 18.92
C LEU A 468 11.29 -4.02 18.96
N SER A 469 12.03 -3.08 18.39
CA SER A 469 13.48 -3.02 18.46
C SER A 469 13.91 -1.70 19.10
N LEU A 470 14.75 -1.79 20.12
CA LEU A 470 15.27 -0.68 20.92
C LEU A 470 16.78 -0.69 20.87
N ARG A 471 17.37 0.38 20.32
CA ARG A 471 18.84 0.48 20.15
C ARG A 471 19.32 1.87 20.50
N ILE A 472 20.54 1.94 21.02
CA ILE A 472 21.25 3.23 21.14
C ILE A 472 22.15 3.38 19.93
N TRP A 473 21.99 4.45 19.16
CA TRP A 473 22.93 4.83 18.13
C TRP A 473 23.90 5.88 18.67
N SER A 474 25.19 5.57 18.67
CA SER A 474 26.24 6.51 19.04
C SER A 474 27.02 6.98 17.82
N ARG A 475 27.38 8.25 17.77
CA ARG A 475 28.28 8.78 16.74
C ARG A 475 29.63 8.03 16.66
N LEU A 476 30.14 7.55 17.79
CA LEU A 476 31.46 6.90 17.86
C LEU A 476 31.45 5.43 17.45
N PHE A 477 30.34 4.73 17.70
CA PHE A 477 30.27 3.27 17.60
C PHE A 477 29.19 2.75 16.64
N GLY A 478 28.39 3.65 16.06
CA GLY A 478 27.23 3.26 15.26
C GLY A 478 26.10 2.70 16.13
N PRO A 479 25.26 1.79 15.60
CA PRO A 479 24.21 1.15 16.37
C PRO A 479 24.80 0.21 17.42
N GLY A 480 24.36 0.41 18.66
CA GLY A 480 24.61 -0.49 19.78
C GLY A 480 23.80 -1.78 19.69
N PRO A 481 24.03 -2.71 20.64
CA PRO A 481 23.24 -3.94 20.74
C PRO A 481 21.77 -3.61 21.03
N GLU A 482 20.91 -4.58 20.72
CA GLU A 482 19.51 -4.58 21.13
C GLU A 482 19.41 -4.44 22.66
N LEU A 483 18.59 -3.50 23.13
CA LEU A 483 18.32 -3.35 24.56
C LEU A 483 17.37 -4.47 25.01
N PRO A 484 17.60 -5.04 26.21
CA PRO A 484 16.74 -6.10 26.72
C PRO A 484 15.30 -5.59 26.91
N GLN A 485 14.34 -6.38 26.44
CA GLN A 485 12.93 -6.21 26.75
C GLN A 485 12.56 -7.17 27.89
N PRO A 486 11.65 -6.77 28.81
CA PRO A 486 11.14 -7.67 29.82
C PRO A 486 10.38 -8.82 29.18
N ASP A 487 10.37 -9.97 29.87
CA ASP A 487 9.59 -11.13 29.44
C ASP A 487 8.09 -10.79 29.40
N SER A 488 7.52 -10.78 28.20
CA SER A 488 6.08 -10.58 27.98
C SER A 488 5.47 -11.80 27.28
N LYS A 489 4.13 -11.90 27.30
CA LYS A 489 3.45 -12.84 26.38
C LYS A 489 3.77 -12.47 24.93
N PRO A 490 3.73 -13.41 23.97
CA PRO A 490 3.82 -13.09 22.55
C PRO A 490 2.64 -12.19 22.12
N PHE A 491 2.94 -11.19 21.30
CA PHE A 491 1.99 -10.30 20.64
C PHE A 491 2.62 -9.87 19.31
N ASP A 492 1.77 -9.47 18.36
CA ASP A 492 2.19 -9.03 17.04
C ASP A 492 1.92 -7.53 16.89
N LEU A 493 2.94 -6.79 16.44
CA LEU A 493 2.85 -5.35 16.19
C LEU A 493 2.60 -5.06 14.72
N SER A 494 1.90 -3.96 14.48
CA SER A 494 1.76 -3.41 13.13
C SER A 494 3.08 -2.79 12.65
N ASP A 495 3.28 -2.74 11.34
CA ASP A 495 4.49 -2.25 10.66
C ASP A 495 4.61 -0.72 10.59
N CYS A 496 4.22 -0.04 11.66
CA CYS A 496 4.19 1.42 11.79
C CYS A 496 5.38 1.98 12.59
N GLN A 497 5.63 3.28 12.47
CA GLN A 497 6.55 3.96 13.37
C GLN A 497 5.86 4.15 14.73
N PRO A 498 6.48 3.69 15.84
CA PRO A 498 5.93 3.93 17.17
C PRO A 498 5.99 5.41 17.56
N ALA A 499 5.10 5.85 18.45
CA ALA A 499 5.31 7.08 19.20
C ALA A 499 6.31 6.82 20.34
N LEU A 500 7.36 7.64 20.41
CA LEU A 500 8.38 7.59 21.47
C LEU A 500 8.31 8.85 22.31
N LEU A 501 8.11 8.70 23.62
CA LEU A 501 8.17 9.78 24.59
C LEU A 501 9.35 9.57 25.53
N VAL A 502 10.00 10.68 25.90
CA VAL A 502 11.08 10.71 26.88
C VAL A 502 10.76 11.76 27.91
N SER A 503 10.64 11.36 29.17
CA SER A 503 10.31 12.24 30.28
C SER A 503 11.36 12.13 31.39
N LEU A 504 11.70 13.26 32.01
CA LEU A 504 12.54 13.31 33.19
C LEU A 504 11.64 13.48 34.41
N GLU A 505 11.53 12.45 35.22
CA GLU A 505 10.77 12.51 36.47
C GLU A 505 11.71 12.88 37.62
N THR A 506 11.34 13.87 38.42
CA THR A 506 12.16 14.36 39.54
C THR A 506 11.61 13.98 40.91
N ALA A 507 10.40 13.43 40.98
CA ALA A 507 9.74 13.02 42.23
C ALA A 507 8.92 11.73 42.00
N PRO A 508 8.98 10.73 42.90
CA PRO A 508 9.73 10.69 44.16
C PRO A 508 11.24 10.42 44.00
N LEU A 509 11.70 9.99 42.82
CA LEU A 509 13.11 9.74 42.50
C LEU A 509 13.46 10.33 41.13
N LEU A 510 14.71 10.77 40.95
CA LEU A 510 15.21 11.21 39.66
C LEU A 510 15.35 10.00 38.72
N ARG A 511 14.57 9.96 37.65
CA ARG A 511 14.66 8.93 36.61
C ARG A 511 14.26 9.48 35.25
N THR A 512 14.84 8.92 34.21
CA THR A 512 14.35 9.13 32.84
C THR A 512 13.46 7.95 32.48
N VAL A 513 12.24 8.25 32.07
CA VAL A 513 11.26 7.25 31.60
C VAL A 513 11.16 7.39 30.09
N PHE A 514 11.13 6.25 29.43
CA PHE A 514 10.92 6.12 28.00
C PHE A 514 9.61 5.38 27.81
N GLU A 515 8.68 5.97 27.07
CA GLU A 515 7.38 5.37 26.75
C GLU A 515 7.28 5.16 25.25
N VAL A 516 6.72 4.02 24.86
CA VAL A 516 6.53 3.62 23.48
C VAL A 516 5.08 3.21 23.31
N LEU A 517 4.41 3.83 22.33
CA LEU A 517 3.05 3.50 21.95
C LEU A 517 2.98 3.08 20.48
N ILE A 518 2.25 2.02 20.21
CA ILE A 518 2.14 1.44 18.87
C ILE A 518 0.88 0.59 18.73
N THR A 519 0.33 0.48 17.53
CA THR A 519 -0.83 -0.38 17.26
C THR A 519 -0.42 -1.85 17.07
N GLY A 520 -1.16 -2.78 17.68
CA GLY A 520 -1.10 -4.20 17.36
C GLY A 520 -1.71 -4.50 15.99
N VAL A 521 -1.45 -5.69 15.44
CA VAL A 521 -2.07 -6.14 14.16
C VAL A 521 -3.59 -6.33 14.27
N ASP A 522 -4.11 -6.35 15.49
CA ASP A 522 -5.53 -6.48 15.85
C ASP A 522 -6.22 -5.13 16.08
N GLY A 523 -5.52 -4.01 15.86
CA GLY A 523 -6.05 -2.66 16.08
C GLY A 523 -6.09 -2.23 17.54
N SER A 524 -5.51 -2.98 18.48
CA SER A 524 -5.36 -2.55 19.87
C SER A 524 -4.16 -1.61 20.06
N LEU A 525 -4.26 -0.63 20.95
CA LEU A 525 -3.12 0.20 21.34
C LEU A 525 -2.24 -0.57 22.33
N ARG A 526 -0.96 -0.70 22.01
CA ARG A 526 0.08 -1.30 22.84
C ARG A 526 0.91 -0.19 23.47
N TYR A 527 1.26 -0.39 24.75
CA TYR A 527 2.01 0.57 25.55
C TYR A 527 3.16 -0.14 26.26
N TYR A 528 4.37 0.38 26.09
CA TYR A 528 5.58 -0.12 26.72
C TYR A 528 6.32 1.04 27.37
N TYR A 529 6.96 0.78 28.51
CA TYR A 529 7.87 1.75 29.09
C TYR A 529 9.06 1.07 29.75
N TRP A 530 10.14 1.84 29.89
CA TRP A 530 11.26 1.49 30.76
C TRP A 530 11.87 2.75 31.36
N ASP A 531 12.59 2.60 32.47
CA ASP A 531 13.24 3.72 33.14
C ASP A 531 14.71 3.46 33.51
N THR A 532 15.42 4.53 33.86
CA THR A 532 16.83 4.47 34.30
C THR A 532 17.03 3.80 35.66
N LEU A 533 15.96 3.39 36.36
CA LEU A 533 16.02 2.61 37.59
C LEU A 533 15.85 1.11 37.34
N GLY A 534 15.61 0.70 36.08
CA GLY A 534 15.41 -0.68 35.67
C GLY A 534 13.97 -1.18 35.78
N ASN A 535 13.00 -0.29 36.00
CA ASN A 535 11.58 -0.66 35.94
C ASN A 535 11.13 -0.72 34.47
N THR A 536 10.18 -1.60 34.19
CA THR A 536 9.63 -1.80 32.84
C THR A 536 8.14 -2.13 32.89
N GLY A 537 7.41 -1.79 31.82
CA GLY A 537 6.00 -2.12 31.62
C GLY A 537 5.77 -3.33 30.73
N ASP A 538 4.59 -3.95 30.85
CA ASP A 538 4.17 -5.06 29.99
C ASP A 538 3.46 -4.56 28.72
N ILE A 539 4.14 -4.72 27.59
CA ILE A 539 3.66 -4.39 26.24
C ILE A 539 2.57 -5.34 25.73
N ALA A 540 2.48 -6.57 26.29
CA ALA A 540 1.50 -7.56 25.85
C ALA A 540 0.09 -7.28 26.36
N ARG A 541 -0.08 -6.40 27.36
CA ARG A 541 -1.40 -6.04 27.88
C ARG A 541 -2.16 -5.19 26.85
N GLU A 542 -3.35 -5.66 26.47
CA GLU A 542 -4.31 -4.90 25.67
C GLU A 542 -4.78 -3.69 26.48
N ARG A 543 -4.73 -2.50 25.88
CA ARG A 543 -5.03 -1.23 26.56
C ARG A 543 -6.27 -0.52 26.03
N THR A 544 -6.71 -0.96 24.86
CA THR A 544 -7.97 -0.59 24.21
C THR A 544 -8.63 -1.88 23.72
N GLU A 545 -9.93 -1.80 23.39
CA GLU A 545 -10.63 -2.92 22.79
C GLU A 545 -10.02 -3.32 21.43
N LEU A 546 -10.12 -4.61 21.07
CA LEU A 546 -9.68 -5.10 19.76
C LEU A 546 -10.44 -4.38 18.64
N GLY A 547 -9.72 -3.97 17.59
CA GLY A 547 -10.29 -3.18 16.49
C GLY A 547 -10.63 -1.73 16.84
N SER A 548 -10.15 -1.19 17.97
CA SER A 548 -10.44 0.22 18.30
C SER A 548 -9.69 1.22 17.41
N LEU A 549 -8.50 0.86 16.93
CA LEU A 549 -7.64 1.67 16.07
C LEU A 549 -7.32 0.94 14.76
N ALA A 550 -6.98 1.69 13.72
CA ALA A 550 -6.55 1.14 12.44
C ALA A 550 -5.14 0.52 12.58
N PRO A 551 -4.96 -0.80 12.38
CA PRO A 551 -3.64 -1.42 12.36
C PRO A 551 -2.84 -0.94 11.14
N GLY A 552 -1.52 -0.96 11.26
CA GLY A 552 -0.65 -0.47 10.20
C GLY A 552 -0.64 1.05 10.08
N TYR A 553 -1.23 1.81 11.00
CA TYR A 553 -1.12 3.27 11.07
C TYR A 553 -0.22 3.69 12.23
N ASP A 554 0.54 4.75 12.01
CA ASP A 554 1.34 5.38 13.05
C ASP A 554 0.43 6.05 14.08
N VAL A 555 0.89 6.04 15.32
CA VAL A 555 0.29 6.84 16.40
C VAL A 555 1.21 8.02 16.71
N ALA A 556 0.64 9.09 17.23
CA ALA A 556 1.41 10.21 17.78
C ALA A 556 1.00 10.41 19.23
N ALA A 557 1.95 10.76 20.09
CA ALA A 557 1.67 10.97 21.49
C ALA A 557 2.45 12.17 22.04
N CYS A 558 1.96 12.73 23.14
CA CYS A 558 2.72 13.68 23.94
C CYS A 558 2.23 13.70 25.39
N HIS A 559 2.99 14.35 26.26
CA HIS A 559 2.58 14.69 27.62
C HIS A 559 2.15 16.16 27.69
N PRO A 560 0.85 16.49 27.62
CA PRO A 560 0.39 17.82 28.00
C PRO A 560 0.67 18.11 29.48
N LEU A 561 0.61 17.10 30.33
CA LEU A 561 0.93 17.17 31.76
C LEU A 561 1.77 15.96 32.15
N TYR A 562 2.47 16.04 33.27
CA TYR A 562 3.22 14.90 33.80
C TYR A 562 2.32 13.69 34.10
N GLU A 563 1.07 13.95 34.50
CA GLU A 563 0.08 12.94 34.86
C GLU A 563 -0.76 12.44 33.68
N LEU A 564 -0.58 12.99 32.47
CA LEU A 564 -1.45 12.72 31.33
C LEU A 564 -0.64 12.48 30.06
N THR A 565 -0.81 11.31 29.46
CA THR A 565 -0.39 11.04 28.08
C THR A 565 -1.61 11.13 27.19
N THR A 566 -1.50 11.89 26.11
CA THR A 566 -2.51 11.96 25.06
C THR A 566 -1.94 11.31 23.80
N VAL A 567 -2.76 10.49 23.13
CA VAL A 567 -2.38 9.76 21.93
C VAL A 567 -3.38 10.09 20.84
N ALA A 568 -2.92 10.57 19.69
CA ALA A 568 -3.74 10.65 18.48
C ALA A 568 -3.49 9.45 17.57
N ALA A 569 -4.56 8.93 17.00
CA ALA A 569 -4.54 7.76 16.14
C ALA A 569 -5.71 7.79 15.14
N ILE A 570 -5.64 6.92 14.13
CA ILE A 570 -6.72 6.72 13.17
C ILE A 570 -7.54 5.50 13.61
N GLN A 571 -8.87 5.61 13.59
CA GLN A 571 -9.78 4.47 13.76
C GLN A 571 -9.98 3.74 12.45
N MET A 572 -10.45 2.49 12.51
CA MET A 572 -10.75 1.69 11.31
C MET A 572 -11.78 2.37 10.37
N SER A 573 -12.65 3.23 10.91
CA SER A 573 -13.59 4.04 10.13
C SER A 573 -12.93 5.16 9.30
N GLY A 574 -11.62 5.38 9.48
CA GLY A 574 -10.86 6.50 8.92
C GLY A 574 -10.97 7.78 9.74
N GLN A 575 -11.50 7.73 10.97
CA GLN A 575 -11.65 8.92 11.82
C GLN A 575 -10.39 9.18 12.64
N LEU A 576 -9.98 10.45 12.72
CA LEU A 576 -8.91 10.90 13.60
C LEU A 576 -9.45 11.08 15.02
N VAL A 577 -8.87 10.35 15.97
CA VAL A 577 -9.28 10.36 17.38
C VAL A 577 -8.11 10.61 18.32
N ALA A 578 -8.43 10.99 19.56
CA ALA A 578 -7.51 10.96 20.67
C ALA A 578 -7.99 10.00 21.77
N VAL A 579 -7.05 9.32 22.40
CA VAL A 579 -7.25 8.60 23.66
C VAL A 579 -6.28 9.13 24.71
N GLU A 580 -6.71 9.09 25.96
CA GLU A 580 -5.96 9.62 27.09
C GLU A 580 -5.61 8.50 28.08
N TYR A 581 -4.48 8.67 28.74
CA TYR A 581 -3.96 7.71 29.70
C TYR A 581 -3.32 8.44 30.90
N ASP A 582 -3.63 7.95 32.11
CA ASP A 582 -3.03 8.44 33.35
C ASP A 582 -1.58 7.95 33.45
N ALA A 583 -0.63 8.86 33.21
CA ALA A 583 0.78 8.53 33.22
C ALA A 583 1.27 8.11 34.61
N THR A 584 0.62 8.54 35.70
CA THR A 584 1.11 8.26 37.07
C THR A 584 1.04 6.79 37.47
N VAL A 585 0.19 6.00 36.80
CA VAL A 585 -0.01 4.57 37.10
C VAL A 585 0.78 3.64 36.19
N MET A 586 1.61 4.16 35.29
CA MET A 586 2.65 3.46 34.52
C MET A 586 2.19 2.11 33.94
N GLY A 587 1.11 2.11 33.15
CA GLY A 587 0.58 0.95 32.45
C GLY A 587 -0.20 0.01 33.36
N ASN A 588 -0.75 0.47 34.48
CA ASN A 588 -1.64 -0.35 35.30
C ASN A 588 -3.14 -0.05 35.08
N HIS A 589 -3.46 0.87 34.18
CA HIS A 589 -4.83 1.25 33.82
C HIS A 589 -5.06 1.15 32.30
N ASP A 590 -6.32 1.20 31.89
CA ASP A 590 -6.75 1.19 30.49
C ASP A 590 -6.84 2.63 29.96
N PHE A 591 -6.86 2.82 28.64
CA PHE A 591 -7.03 4.17 28.05
C PHE A 591 -8.48 4.64 28.19
N SER A 592 -8.69 5.95 28.06
CA SER A 592 -10.02 6.53 27.93
C SER A 592 -10.72 6.03 26.66
N ASP A 593 -12.04 6.22 26.61
CA ASP A 593 -12.77 6.16 25.35
C ASP A 593 -12.17 7.14 24.34
N ALA A 594 -12.26 6.77 23.06
CA ALA A 594 -11.78 7.60 21.96
C ALA A 594 -12.63 8.87 21.79
N VAL A 595 -11.97 10.01 21.72
CA VAL A 595 -12.57 11.32 21.44
C VAL A 595 -12.27 11.68 19.98
N GLN A 596 -13.31 11.87 19.18
CA GLN A 596 -13.16 12.31 17.79
C GLN A 596 -12.61 13.74 17.71
N LEU A 597 -11.53 13.93 16.96
CA LEU A 597 -10.84 15.22 16.82
C LEU A 597 -11.36 16.04 15.64
N ASP A 598 -11.81 15.37 14.58
CA ASP A 598 -12.35 15.98 13.39
C ASP A 598 -13.63 15.23 12.97
N ALA A 599 -14.74 15.96 12.93
CA ALA A 599 -16.05 15.39 12.65
C ALA A 599 -16.37 15.24 11.16
N PHE A 600 -15.61 15.92 10.28
CA PHE A 600 -15.99 16.09 8.87
C PHE A 600 -15.01 15.44 7.89
N SER A 601 -13.77 15.22 8.32
CA SER A 601 -12.71 14.68 7.47
C SER A 601 -12.51 13.18 7.70
N THR A 602 -11.92 12.50 6.71
CA THR A 602 -11.45 11.12 6.82
C THR A 602 -9.96 11.05 6.52
N TYR A 603 -9.28 10.06 7.10
CA TYR A 603 -7.82 9.95 7.17
C TYR A 603 -7.39 8.51 6.86
N ARG A 604 -7.87 7.96 5.74
CA ARG A 604 -7.63 6.59 5.26
C ARG A 604 -6.39 6.44 4.39
N ARG A 605 -5.83 7.55 3.92
CA ARG A 605 -4.60 7.54 3.11
C ARG A 605 -3.36 7.94 3.90
N THR A 606 -3.54 8.57 5.06
CA THR A 606 -2.42 9.09 5.83
C THR A 606 -1.66 7.99 6.57
N PRO A 607 -0.31 8.03 6.61
CA PRO A 607 0.44 7.06 7.42
C PRO A 607 0.08 7.12 8.91
N GLY A 608 -0.35 8.29 9.39
CA GLY A 608 -0.81 8.58 10.75
C GLY A 608 -0.62 10.07 11.10
N PRO A 609 -1.17 10.54 12.23
CA PRO A 609 -1.00 11.93 12.67
C PRO A 609 0.41 12.21 13.20
N VAL A 610 0.69 13.49 13.42
CA VAL A 610 1.78 13.98 14.27
C VAL A 610 1.24 14.85 15.40
N MET A 611 1.91 14.83 16.55
CA MET A 611 1.45 15.50 17.76
C MET A 611 2.62 16.08 18.55
N LEU A 612 2.39 17.20 19.24
CA LEU A 612 3.27 17.68 20.30
C LEU A 612 2.52 18.46 21.37
N SER A 613 3.21 18.70 22.49
CA SER A 613 2.82 19.65 23.53
C SER A 613 3.81 20.82 23.53
N ARG A 614 3.37 22.02 23.13
CA ARG A 614 4.25 23.21 23.04
C ARG A 614 4.68 23.70 24.41
N LYS A 615 3.76 23.65 25.35
CA LYS A 615 3.91 24.05 26.75
C LYS A 615 2.96 23.21 27.59
N PRO A 616 3.15 23.18 28.92
CA PRO A 616 2.24 22.47 29.80
C PRO A 616 0.78 22.80 29.48
N ARG A 617 -0.06 21.77 29.48
CA ARG A 617 -1.51 21.79 29.24
C ARG A 617 -1.97 21.99 27.79
N THR A 618 -1.06 22.13 26.83
CA THR A 618 -1.44 22.28 25.41
C THR A 618 -1.16 21.02 24.63
N VAL A 619 -2.01 20.72 23.65
CA VAL A 619 -1.80 19.65 22.67
C VAL A 619 -2.06 20.20 21.28
N ASP A 620 -1.23 19.87 20.32
CA ASP A 620 -1.43 20.20 18.91
C ASP A 620 -1.26 18.93 18.08
N VAL A 621 -2.25 18.64 17.24
CA VAL A 621 -2.30 17.48 16.35
C VAL A 621 -2.39 17.97 14.91
N VAL A 622 -1.61 17.36 14.03
CA VAL A 622 -1.63 17.65 12.60
C VAL A 622 -1.72 16.35 11.82
N ALA A 623 -2.55 16.34 10.78
CA ALA A 623 -2.70 15.24 9.84
C ALA A 623 -3.13 15.78 8.47
N ILE A 624 -2.96 14.99 7.42
CA ILE A 624 -3.48 15.32 6.07
C ILE A 624 -4.70 14.43 5.86
N ASP A 625 -5.85 15.03 5.55
CA ASP A 625 -7.07 14.26 5.25
C ASP A 625 -7.03 13.65 3.84
N ASP A 626 -7.98 12.76 3.53
CA ASP A 626 -8.04 12.07 2.24
C ASP A 626 -8.22 13.02 1.04
N GLY A 627 -8.74 14.23 1.27
CA GLY A 627 -8.88 15.29 0.29
C GLY A 627 -7.63 16.16 0.11
N GLY A 628 -6.57 15.89 0.86
CA GLY A 628 -5.31 16.64 0.81
C GLY A 628 -5.29 17.93 1.63
N ALA A 629 -6.29 18.17 2.48
CA ALA A 629 -6.23 19.31 3.39
C ALA A 629 -5.32 18.99 4.58
N LEU A 630 -4.34 19.85 4.83
CA LEU A 630 -3.49 19.78 6.03
C LEU A 630 -4.27 20.34 7.23
N ARG A 631 -4.68 19.45 8.13
CA ARG A 631 -5.55 19.74 9.27
C ARG A 631 -4.73 19.96 10.54
N TRP A 632 -5.03 21.03 11.27
CA TRP A 632 -4.50 21.30 12.60
C TRP A 632 -5.64 21.31 13.62
N ILE A 633 -5.48 20.55 14.70
CA ILE A 633 -6.39 20.46 15.83
C ILE A 633 -5.62 20.81 17.09
N SER A 634 -6.16 21.74 17.89
CA SER A 634 -5.52 22.15 19.15
C SER A 634 -6.40 21.79 20.36
N GLY A 635 -5.76 21.40 21.45
CA GLY A 635 -6.38 21.00 22.70
C GLY A 635 -5.80 21.73 23.91
N ILE A 636 -6.63 21.90 24.94
CA ILE A 636 -6.22 22.52 26.22
C ILE A 636 -6.73 21.68 27.39
N VAL A 637 -5.84 21.32 28.31
CA VAL A 637 -6.19 20.68 29.58
C VAL A 637 -6.56 21.75 30.62
N PRO A 638 -7.76 21.75 31.21
CA PRO A 638 -8.24 22.79 32.13
C PRO A 638 -7.53 22.72 33.48
N ASP A 639 -7.33 23.86 34.15
CA ASP A 639 -6.72 23.90 35.48
C ASP A 639 -7.38 22.94 36.48
N GLY A 640 -6.56 22.10 37.13
CA GLY A 640 -7.03 21.07 38.08
C GLY A 640 -7.70 19.84 37.46
N GLY A 641 -7.79 19.74 36.13
CA GLY A 641 -8.29 18.56 35.42
C GLY A 641 -7.22 17.80 34.64
N THR A 642 -7.59 16.61 34.18
CA THR A 642 -6.76 15.67 33.40
C THR A 642 -7.42 15.28 32.07
N THR A 643 -8.42 16.05 31.61
CA THR A 643 -9.13 15.81 30.36
C THR A 643 -8.83 16.93 29.38
N THR A 644 -8.42 16.59 28.16
CA THR A 644 -8.16 17.58 27.11
C THR A 644 -9.46 18.06 26.47
N PHE A 645 -9.64 19.38 26.42
CA PHE A 645 -10.70 20.00 25.63
C PHE A 645 -10.17 20.38 24.24
N TRP A 646 -10.73 19.74 23.21
CA TRP A 646 -10.35 19.94 21.82
C TRP A 646 -11.13 21.09 21.17
N ARG A 647 -10.45 21.85 20.33
CA ARG A 647 -11.06 22.84 19.43
C ARG A 647 -11.41 22.19 18.10
N GLU A 648 -12.27 22.85 17.32
CA GLU A 648 -12.56 22.42 15.94
C GLU A 648 -11.29 22.37 15.09
N SER A 649 -11.25 21.41 14.17
CA SER A 649 -10.15 21.27 13.22
C SER A 649 -10.10 22.46 12.27
N VAL A 650 -8.89 22.85 11.89
CA VAL A 650 -8.66 23.97 10.99
C VAL A 650 -7.75 23.52 9.85
N ALA A 651 -8.12 23.79 8.60
CA ALA A 651 -7.29 23.47 7.44
C ALA A 651 -6.30 24.60 7.15
N ALA A 652 -5.07 24.25 6.77
CA ALA A 652 -4.11 25.19 6.21
C ALA A 652 -4.61 25.76 4.87
N GLN A 653 -4.32 27.03 4.60
CA GLN A 653 -4.66 27.66 3.33
C GLN A 653 -3.54 27.39 2.31
N CYS A 654 -3.88 26.66 1.25
CA CYS A 654 -3.02 26.40 0.11
C CYS A 654 -3.86 26.19 -1.15
N ASP A 655 -3.37 26.66 -2.29
CA ASP A 655 -3.99 26.40 -3.60
C ASP A 655 -3.64 25.00 -4.13
N VAL A 656 -2.69 24.31 -3.49
CA VAL A 656 -2.24 22.95 -3.83
C VAL A 656 -2.68 22.00 -2.72
N PRO A 657 -3.40 20.91 -3.02
CA PRO A 657 -3.69 19.89 -2.03
C PRO A 657 -2.41 19.14 -1.64
N MET A 658 -2.25 18.82 -0.36
CA MET A 658 -1.13 18.05 0.15
C MET A 658 -1.32 16.56 -0.17
N GLU A 659 -0.22 15.82 -0.33
CA GLU A 659 -0.24 14.39 -0.59
C GLU A 659 -0.57 13.62 0.70
N PRO A 660 -1.76 12.98 0.81
CA PRO A 660 -2.15 12.29 2.03
C PRO A 660 -1.23 11.13 2.38
N GLY A 661 -0.59 10.48 1.40
CA GLY A 661 0.34 9.36 1.62
C GLY A 661 1.62 9.71 2.38
N VAL A 662 1.91 11.00 2.59
CA VAL A 662 3.08 11.49 3.31
C VAL A 662 2.72 11.88 4.74
N LYS A 663 3.47 11.40 5.73
CA LYS A 663 3.33 11.84 7.12
C LYS A 663 3.96 13.23 7.28
N PRO A 664 3.20 14.27 7.67
CA PRO A 664 3.74 15.62 7.82
C PRO A 664 4.76 15.69 8.96
N GLY A 665 5.65 16.68 8.93
CA GLY A 665 6.55 16.99 10.04
C GLY A 665 5.97 18.11 10.90
N ILE A 666 6.14 18.07 12.23
CA ILE A 666 5.68 19.11 13.16
C ILE A 666 6.76 19.45 14.18
N VAL A 667 6.87 20.73 14.55
CA VAL A 667 7.70 21.17 15.68
C VAL A 667 7.07 22.35 16.41
N GLY A 668 7.27 22.43 17.72
CA GLY A 668 6.82 23.55 18.54
C GLY A 668 7.75 24.75 18.34
N THR A 669 7.18 25.95 18.29
CA THR A 669 7.91 27.22 18.28
C THR A 669 7.45 28.08 19.45
N LEU A 670 8.16 29.18 19.71
CA LEU A 670 7.80 30.09 20.81
C LEU A 670 6.36 30.61 20.71
N ASP A 671 5.87 30.83 19.49
CA ASP A 671 4.57 31.47 19.20
C ASP A 671 3.51 30.52 18.64
N GLY A 672 3.82 29.23 18.44
CA GLY A 672 2.99 28.35 17.61
C GLY A 672 3.55 26.95 17.36
N VAL A 673 3.09 26.32 16.30
CA VAL A 673 3.73 25.13 15.72
C VAL A 673 4.19 25.44 14.29
N ALA A 674 5.27 24.83 13.83
CA ALA A 674 5.64 24.83 12.42
C ALA A 674 5.39 23.43 11.85
N VAL A 675 4.99 23.37 10.59
CA VAL A 675 4.68 22.12 9.90
C VAL A 675 5.29 22.13 8.51
N VAL A 676 5.66 20.94 8.05
CA VAL A 676 6.03 20.67 6.67
C VAL A 676 5.19 19.54 6.09
N ALA A 677 4.85 19.65 4.81
CA ALA A 677 4.06 18.69 4.06
C ALA A 677 4.50 18.67 2.59
N VAL A 678 4.25 17.57 1.89
CA VAL A 678 4.48 17.47 0.45
C VAL A 678 3.17 17.77 -0.28
N GLY A 679 3.22 18.62 -1.30
CA GLY A 679 2.12 18.90 -2.18
C GLY A 679 1.90 17.77 -3.19
N SER A 680 0.68 17.65 -3.70
CA SER A 680 0.35 16.77 -4.84
C SER A 680 1.12 17.11 -6.14
N ASP A 681 1.72 18.30 -6.20
CA ASP A 681 2.66 18.72 -7.24
C ASP A 681 4.10 18.20 -7.02
N GLY A 682 4.34 17.45 -5.94
CA GLY A 682 5.64 16.92 -5.56
C GLY A 682 6.56 17.94 -4.91
N LEU A 683 6.11 19.15 -4.57
CA LEU A 683 6.96 20.13 -3.88
C LEU A 683 6.83 20.02 -2.36
N LEU A 684 7.88 20.42 -1.65
CA LEU A 684 7.86 20.52 -0.18
C LEU A 684 7.35 21.89 0.24
N TYR A 685 6.37 21.92 1.13
CA TYR A 685 5.77 23.13 1.66
C TYR A 685 6.02 23.24 3.17
N GLY A 686 6.15 24.47 3.65
CA GLY A 686 6.22 24.77 5.08
C GLY A 686 5.24 25.88 5.48
N CYS A 687 4.70 25.79 6.68
CA CYS A 687 3.89 26.85 7.28
C CYS A 687 4.08 26.92 8.81
N GLY A 688 3.87 28.11 9.36
CA GLY A 688 3.67 28.32 10.79
C GLY A 688 2.19 28.39 11.16
N PHE A 689 1.86 27.92 12.36
CA PHE A 689 0.57 28.04 13.01
C PHE A 689 0.78 28.87 14.28
N GLY A 690 0.80 30.21 14.13
CA GLY A 690 1.05 31.18 15.19
C GLY A 690 -0.22 31.82 15.75
N LEU A 691 -0.21 32.18 17.04
CA LEU A 691 -1.37 32.75 17.74
C LEU A 691 -1.52 34.28 17.66
N GLN A 692 -0.58 35.07 17.09
CA GLN A 692 -0.77 36.53 16.93
C GLN A 692 -0.16 37.19 15.66
N PRO A 693 -1.00 37.87 14.84
CA PRO A 693 -2.46 37.77 14.88
C PRO A 693 -2.86 36.31 14.58
N LEU A 694 -3.99 35.85 15.11
CA LEU A 694 -4.60 34.56 14.76
C LEU A 694 -4.96 34.57 13.26
N LEU A 695 -3.97 34.34 12.40
CA LEU A 695 -4.13 34.31 10.95
C LEU A 695 -3.16 33.27 10.40
N PHE A 696 -3.74 32.37 9.62
CA PHE A 696 -3.09 31.36 8.81
C PHE A 696 -1.83 31.88 8.13
N GLU A 697 -0.68 31.23 8.33
CA GLU A 697 0.39 31.37 7.34
C GLU A 697 0.02 30.51 6.13
N THR A 698 0.03 31.12 4.95
CA THR A 698 -0.08 30.38 3.68
C THR A 698 1.05 29.36 3.62
N LEU A 699 0.74 28.13 3.19
CA LEU A 699 1.78 27.14 2.88
C LEU A 699 2.68 27.70 1.78
N ILE A 700 3.97 27.85 2.08
CA ILE A 700 4.97 28.37 1.15
C ILE A 700 5.89 27.24 0.67
N PRO A 701 6.22 27.17 -0.64
CA PRO A 701 7.22 26.23 -1.14
C PRO A 701 8.58 26.44 -0.48
N ILE A 702 9.24 25.36 -0.09
CA ILE A 702 10.59 25.36 0.47
C ILE A 702 11.59 25.28 -0.68
N GLY A 703 11.91 26.44 -1.26
CA GLY A 703 12.93 26.57 -2.32
C GLY A 703 12.59 25.84 -3.64
N PRO A 704 13.40 26.02 -4.70
CA PRO A 704 13.36 25.16 -5.88
C PRO A 704 13.93 23.78 -5.51
N ALA A 705 13.23 22.71 -5.88
CA ALA A 705 13.55 21.36 -5.41
C ALA A 705 13.32 20.29 -6.50
N PRO A 706 13.89 19.08 -6.36
CA PRO A 706 13.37 17.91 -7.07
C PRO A 706 11.94 17.60 -6.58
N ALA A 707 11.22 16.79 -7.35
CA ALA A 707 9.97 16.21 -6.86
C ALA A 707 10.23 15.33 -5.63
N PHE A 708 9.40 15.46 -4.61
CA PHE A 708 9.45 14.69 -3.38
C PHE A 708 8.61 13.42 -3.47
N ALA A 709 8.99 12.43 -2.66
CA ALA A 709 8.25 11.20 -2.55
C ALA A 709 6.81 11.44 -2.07
N ALA A 710 5.87 10.69 -2.64
CA ALA A 710 4.46 10.70 -2.24
C ALA A 710 4.19 9.78 -1.03
N GLU A 711 5.24 9.34 -0.33
CA GLU A 711 5.15 8.44 0.81
C GLU A 711 6.27 8.65 1.83
N GLY A 712 6.13 7.98 2.97
CA GLY A 712 7.11 8.05 4.06
C GLY A 712 6.89 9.27 4.96
N HIS A 713 7.87 9.54 5.79
CA HIS A 713 7.81 10.56 6.85
C HIS A 713 8.70 11.76 6.55
N LEU A 714 8.19 12.94 6.86
CA LEU A 714 8.96 14.18 6.83
C LEU A 714 9.55 14.49 8.21
N GLY A 715 10.81 14.87 8.20
CA GLY A 715 11.50 15.37 9.39
C GLY A 715 11.31 16.88 9.54
N LEU A 716 11.00 17.32 10.75
CA LEU A 716 11.05 18.72 11.14
C LEU A 716 11.52 18.83 12.60
N ALA A 717 12.53 19.64 12.84
CA ALA A 717 13.06 19.89 14.17
C ALA A 717 13.47 21.36 14.34
N LEU A 718 13.69 21.75 15.60
CA LEU A 718 14.12 23.09 15.99
C LEU A 718 15.50 22.99 16.66
N LEU A 719 16.45 23.78 16.18
CA LEU A 719 17.76 23.97 16.80
C LEU A 719 17.68 24.95 17.98
N HIS A 720 18.70 24.94 18.83
CA HIS A 720 18.74 25.79 20.03
C HIS A 720 18.72 27.30 19.73
N ASP A 721 19.15 27.70 18.54
CA ASP A 721 19.19 29.09 18.06
C ASP A 721 17.90 29.53 17.35
N ASP A 722 16.79 28.83 17.57
CA ASP A 722 15.49 29.05 16.92
C ASP A 722 15.53 28.88 15.38
N THR A 723 16.41 28.01 14.89
CA THR A 723 16.45 27.62 13.46
C THR A 723 15.67 26.33 13.22
N LEU A 724 14.69 26.37 12.32
CA LEU A 724 14.03 25.18 11.81
C LEU A 724 14.97 24.40 10.90
N VAL A 725 14.94 23.08 10.98
CA VAL A 725 15.54 22.17 10.00
C VAL A 725 14.48 21.18 9.53
N THR A 726 14.27 21.11 8.23
CA THR A 726 13.42 20.09 7.60
C THR A 726 14.27 19.10 6.82
N VAL A 727 13.83 17.84 6.80
CA VAL A 727 14.42 16.79 5.98
C VAL A 727 13.32 15.99 5.29
N ALA A 728 13.51 15.73 4.00
CA ALA A 728 12.57 14.97 3.19
C ALA A 728 13.30 14.10 2.16
N VAL A 729 12.67 12.99 1.76
CA VAL A 729 13.19 12.08 0.74
C VAL A 729 12.59 12.45 -0.62
N SER A 730 13.45 12.75 -1.58
CA SER A 730 13.06 13.02 -2.96
C SER A 730 12.57 11.75 -3.67
N ALA A 731 11.82 11.90 -4.77
CA ALA A 731 11.23 10.78 -5.52
C ALA A 731 12.29 9.84 -6.12
N ASP A 732 13.51 10.34 -6.37
CA ASP A 732 14.68 9.57 -6.80
C ASP A 732 15.48 8.96 -5.63
N GLY A 733 15.00 9.12 -4.40
CA GLY A 733 15.57 8.47 -3.21
C GLY A 733 16.75 9.23 -2.60
N LEU A 734 16.91 10.54 -2.84
CA LEU A 734 17.93 11.34 -2.16
C LEU A 734 17.35 12.10 -0.96
N LEU A 735 18.09 12.13 0.13
CA LEU A 735 17.72 12.82 1.35
C LEU A 735 18.11 14.30 1.27
N HIS A 736 17.15 15.21 1.34
CA HIS A 736 17.36 16.65 1.24
C HIS A 736 17.07 17.35 2.56
N ALA A 737 17.83 18.40 2.86
CA ALA A 737 17.60 19.25 4.03
C ALA A 737 17.57 20.74 3.66
N ALA A 738 16.78 21.50 4.42
CA ALA A 738 16.76 22.95 4.38
C ALA A 738 16.63 23.52 5.81
N PHE A 739 17.14 24.73 6.00
CA PHE A 739 17.12 25.45 7.27
C PHE A 739 16.33 26.75 7.13
N ARG A 740 15.67 27.19 8.20
CA ARG A 740 15.02 28.51 8.26
C ARG A 740 15.14 29.12 9.65
N PRO A 741 15.86 30.24 9.82
CA PRO A 741 15.89 30.94 11.10
C PRO A 741 14.52 31.60 11.38
N LEU A 742 14.01 31.46 12.60
CA LEU A 742 12.75 32.10 13.03
C LEU A 742 12.96 33.57 13.42
N VAL A 743 13.53 34.35 12.50
CA VAL A 743 13.68 35.80 12.59
C VAL A 743 12.75 36.50 11.61
N PRO A 744 12.35 37.77 11.84
CA PRO A 744 11.54 38.51 10.87
C PRO A 744 12.20 38.53 9.48
N GLY A 745 11.49 38.01 8.47
CA GLY A 745 11.98 37.87 7.10
C GLY A 745 12.94 36.70 6.87
N GLY A 746 13.04 35.75 7.81
CA GLY A 746 13.81 34.53 7.65
C GLY A 746 13.27 33.65 6.53
N GLU A 747 14.11 33.41 5.52
CA GLU A 747 13.82 32.54 4.38
C GLU A 747 14.40 31.14 4.57
N TRP A 748 13.79 30.16 3.90
CA TRP A 748 14.37 28.83 3.79
C TRP A 748 15.66 28.89 2.96
N THR A 749 16.69 28.17 3.39
CA THR A 749 17.83 27.87 2.54
C THR A 749 17.39 26.98 1.37
N PRO A 750 18.15 26.93 0.25
CA PRO A 750 17.93 25.93 -0.78
C PRO A 750 17.92 24.51 -0.18
N LEU A 751 17.08 23.63 -0.73
CA LEU A 751 17.11 22.20 -0.40
C LEU A 751 18.38 21.58 -0.98
N LEU A 752 19.23 21.08 -0.09
CA LEU A 752 20.49 20.44 -0.47
C LEU A 752 20.45 18.96 -0.10
N ALA A 753 20.95 18.11 -1.00
CA ALA A 753 21.17 16.70 -0.70
C ALA A 753 22.19 16.57 0.44
N ILE A 754 21.81 15.83 1.50
CA ILE A 754 22.67 15.54 2.66
C ILE A 754 23.88 14.70 2.22
N ASP A 755 23.64 13.69 1.40
CA ASP A 755 24.65 12.87 0.74
C ASP A 755 24.18 12.55 -0.69
N PRO A 756 24.73 13.21 -1.72
CA PRO A 756 24.26 13.04 -3.10
C PRO A 756 24.67 11.70 -3.73
N TYR A 757 25.41 10.85 -3.02
CA TYR A 757 25.92 9.57 -3.53
C TYR A 757 25.20 8.36 -2.93
N THR A 758 24.42 8.56 -1.88
CA THR A 758 23.77 7.47 -1.14
C THR A 758 22.26 7.61 -1.24
N ALA A 759 21.62 6.68 -1.95
CA ALA A 759 20.17 6.60 -2.00
C ALA A 759 19.60 6.03 -0.71
N VAL A 760 18.43 6.54 -0.32
CA VAL A 760 17.55 6.07 0.75
C VAL A 760 16.19 5.70 0.14
N SER A 761 15.41 4.90 0.86
CA SER A 761 14.09 4.47 0.40
C SER A 761 13.03 5.55 0.66
N PRO A 762 12.29 6.00 -0.35
CA PRO A 762 11.12 6.88 -0.20
C PRO A 762 10.12 6.39 0.85
N ALA A 763 9.75 5.11 0.80
CA ALA A 763 8.81 4.49 1.73
C ALA A 763 9.24 4.53 3.21
N GLY A 764 10.55 4.60 3.48
CA GLY A 764 11.08 4.72 4.83
C GLY A 764 10.99 6.14 5.39
N GLY A 765 11.04 7.15 4.52
CA GLY A 765 11.13 8.55 4.91
C GLY A 765 12.32 8.87 5.82
N ALA A 766 12.16 9.89 6.67
CA ALA A 766 13.20 10.33 7.59
C ALA A 766 12.65 10.71 8.97
N THR A 767 13.45 10.47 10.00
CA THR A 767 13.25 11.00 11.35
C THR A 767 14.39 11.94 11.70
N VAL A 768 14.07 13.10 12.27
CA VAL A 768 15.04 14.14 12.60
C VAL A 768 14.92 14.50 14.07
N ILE A 769 16.06 14.58 14.75
CA ILE A 769 16.15 15.06 16.12
C ILE A 769 17.31 16.05 16.26
N THR A 770 17.22 16.92 17.26
CA THR A 770 18.26 17.92 17.56
C THR A 770 18.85 17.70 18.95
N GLN A 771 20.12 18.06 19.12
CA GLN A 771 20.81 18.09 20.40
C GLN A 771 21.75 19.30 20.45
N GLY A 772 21.32 20.37 21.12
CA GLY A 772 22.00 21.67 21.03
C GLY A 772 21.97 22.19 19.60
N ASP A 773 23.14 22.40 19.01
CA ASP A 773 23.30 22.89 17.63
C ASP A 773 23.53 21.75 16.61
N THR A 774 23.42 20.49 17.06
CA THR A 774 23.60 19.31 16.20
C THR A 774 22.26 18.78 15.74
N VAL A 775 22.17 18.39 14.46
CA VAL A 775 21.02 17.64 13.92
C VAL A 775 21.46 16.21 13.67
N MET A 776 20.63 15.24 14.07
CA MET A 776 20.79 13.84 13.70
C MET A 776 19.60 13.44 12.83
N VAL A 777 19.88 12.78 11.71
CA VAL A 777 18.88 12.32 10.77
C VAL A 777 19.00 10.83 10.62
N PHE A 778 17.87 10.13 10.74
CA PHE A 778 17.74 8.70 10.53
C PHE A 778 16.84 8.43 9.33
N ALA A 779 17.32 7.61 8.41
CA ALA A 779 16.59 7.18 7.22
C ALA A 779 16.82 5.68 6.98
N VAL A 780 16.15 5.11 5.99
CA VAL A 780 16.25 3.68 5.66
C VAL A 780 16.84 3.52 4.26
N LEU A 781 17.86 2.69 4.12
CA LEU A 781 18.47 2.37 2.83
C LEU A 781 17.56 1.47 1.99
N PRO A 782 17.75 1.39 0.65
CA PRO A 782 16.99 0.48 -0.20
C PRO A 782 17.12 -1.02 0.17
N ASP A 783 18.14 -1.38 0.97
CA ASP A 783 18.33 -2.73 1.51
C ASP A 783 17.64 -2.96 2.88
N GLY A 784 16.87 -1.99 3.37
CA GLY A 784 16.11 -2.04 4.62
C GLY A 784 16.90 -1.67 5.88
N ARG A 785 18.22 -1.41 5.78
CA ARG A 785 19.02 -1.00 6.95
C ARG A 785 18.79 0.47 7.30
N VAL A 786 18.75 0.77 8.59
CA VAL A 786 18.75 2.15 9.08
C VAL A 786 20.12 2.78 8.83
N CYS A 787 20.14 4.04 8.43
CA CYS A 787 21.34 4.86 8.28
C CYS A 787 21.19 6.18 9.02
N ARG A 788 22.32 6.81 9.34
CA ARG A 788 22.40 8.10 10.05
C ARG A 788 23.28 9.10 9.31
N SER A 789 22.90 10.36 9.34
CA SER A 789 23.77 11.51 9.07
C SER A 789 23.67 12.55 10.20
N ASP A 790 24.76 13.26 10.46
CA ASP A 790 24.87 14.32 11.45
C ASP A 790 25.18 15.66 10.77
N TYR A 791 24.51 16.73 11.18
CA TYR A 791 24.89 18.10 10.85
C TYR A 791 25.50 18.80 12.06
N THR A 792 26.63 19.47 11.86
CA THR A 792 27.10 20.51 12.80
C THR A 792 27.41 21.81 12.06
N PRO A 793 27.22 22.99 12.68
CA PRO A 793 27.50 24.28 12.03
C PRO A 793 28.95 24.39 11.50
N GLU A 794 29.89 23.73 12.17
CA GLU A 794 31.31 23.76 11.82
C GLU A 794 31.68 22.88 10.62
N ARG A 795 30.95 21.77 10.41
CA ARG A 795 31.35 20.71 9.45
C ARG A 795 30.32 20.45 8.36
N GLY A 796 29.10 20.98 8.48
CA GLY A 796 27.98 20.61 7.64
C GLY A 796 27.53 19.17 7.89
N TRP A 797 26.88 18.59 6.88
CA TRP A 797 26.40 17.20 6.90
C TRP A 797 27.55 16.19 6.78
N SER A 798 27.50 15.13 7.60
CA SER A 798 28.31 13.93 7.39
C SER A 798 27.71 13.04 6.29
N PRO A 799 28.52 12.18 5.63
CA PRO A 799 27.98 11.13 4.76
C PRO A 799 26.98 10.23 5.50
N LEU A 800 26.07 9.61 4.76
CA LEU A 800 25.14 8.64 5.32
C LEU A 800 25.89 7.36 5.72
N MET A 801 25.81 7.00 6.99
CA MET A 801 26.45 5.80 7.55
C MET A 801 25.38 4.76 7.88
N ALA A 802 25.48 3.59 7.24
CA ALA A 802 24.62 2.44 7.53
C ALA A 802 24.93 1.85 8.91
N GLY A 803 23.89 1.32 9.54
CA GLY A 803 23.96 0.56 10.79
C GLY A 803 24.38 -0.89 10.62
#